data_AF-A0A5J5K132-F1
#
_entry.id   AF-A0A5J5K132-F1
#
_cell.length_a   1.000
_cell.length_b   1.000
_cell.length_c   1.000
_cell.angle_alpha   90.00
_cell.angle_beta   90.00
_cell.angle_gamma   90.00
#
_symmetry.space_group_name_H-M   'P 1'
#
loop_
_entity.id
_entity.type
_entity.pdbx_description
1 polymer ?
#
loop_
_entity_poly.entity_id
_entity_poly.type
_entity_poly.pdbx_seq_one_letter_code
_entity_poly.pdbx_strand_id
1 'polypeptide(L)'
;MMRKTCLVLLSPSMTIVSPLATWSGSPAESISSRVAGSREPRKVLGGHDPTRRGPCGGSGVDAAIYAPWIHHGIRVFRFIAQIPRKGWIVPKKQCHDLSASPRSRGGPVDTVAFWSKRLAEHLVPAEAASAGRVGEAYVAGGRRRRDLLRASAAEPGGFGGGGAGELPIILDALRVVSGDLLGLLASHPLVNLLMLLALRSGRPAAGFGVPPRVPQPGPASAPGPTSVSDPAPVLDQAIAGLRNRLLAQGVAGDRAESLTYDTLKLVFQQDREPAEIEAFLRALSGSPPAGPPAGPATTRALARSGGGASDWLLPPWLWFYFLGVLAPGVPGALDGLRQDADGMTVLVGSLLTNVQRGAMALLTATGALEFLPTLLLLTGIAGVLFPGARGRWAERRHRLRPSDDPAIEAMTAFVRSHAPAAGIRLGERHDRLARVYPVGWREARVAVYPPLVSLWSRDREAAQAVLLHEVAHLRQGDHLIVGLAGPFAWVVRMWGVALAVLTPVSAVYLVAGGVGGSSLLTAVLKVVAALPITLILPVAGLWAAELSADRYAMSAVGPAALARALGPARPRAHAVRRALALLSHPPLRLRLWAARLWPGGTAALAALWPLAVVVRIAAIVVFELVALNLTGFSFGESARTVIGWLPEQLSSARTQLTEVTALLVAWPLIAPLWLRVWTPVRASRQRFAPYLVSALVPGLLATGGLGAGPPKEIGSGPAGPLPTATTTAVGAAVVTATAPQATAERTGLVDDRPWAGQELPVDLRVQAYRKLEQHGDDPEWRSVAAGWLGAGVWRAERDGRLAFSDLARRPGLRPAEGAWLRTGDTVTFWLPVERDAAGETMTMEINGTIDLSGGQAVMDALWARKLDGSAADLGSFTALELTAVLDVSTAP
;
A
#
# COMPACT_ATOMS: atom_id res chain seq x y z
N MET A 1 -14.44 -20.07 31.58
CA MET A 1 -14.34 -18.85 32.43
C MET A 1 -13.39 -17.86 31.77
N MET A 2 -13.93 -16.89 31.04
CA MET A 2 -13.18 -15.82 30.37
C MET A 2 -13.19 -14.57 31.25
N ARG A 3 -12.01 -14.01 31.57
CA ARG A 3 -11.93 -12.65 32.13
C ARG A 3 -11.69 -11.63 31.03
N LYS A 4 -12.60 -10.65 30.99
CA LYS A 4 -12.61 -9.45 30.15
C LYS A 4 -11.42 -8.54 30.50
N THR A 5 -10.84 -7.90 29.48
CA THR A 5 -10.08 -6.65 29.66
C THR A 5 -10.66 -5.65 28.67
N CYS A 6 -11.24 -4.59 29.22
CA CYS A 6 -11.87 -3.50 28.48
C CYS A 6 -10.80 -2.65 27.79
N LEU A 7 -10.95 -2.47 26.47
CA LEU A 7 -10.39 -1.34 25.74
C LEU A 7 -11.59 -0.47 25.35
N VAL A 8 -11.70 0.72 25.95
CA VAL A 8 -12.72 1.71 25.61
C VAL A 8 -12.29 2.36 24.28
N LEU A 9 -12.94 1.97 23.19
CA LEU A 9 -12.96 2.71 21.93
C LEU A 9 -14.31 3.43 21.86
N LEU A 10 -14.27 4.76 21.83
CA LEU A 10 -15.42 5.58 21.48
C LEU A 10 -15.52 5.64 19.95
N SER A 11 -16.50 4.95 19.38
CA SER A 11 -17.11 5.27 18.08
C SER A 11 -18.55 4.76 18.10
N PRO A 12 -19.56 5.55 17.64
CA PRO A 12 -20.94 5.13 17.65
C PRO A 12 -21.29 4.33 16.39
N SER A 13 -21.96 3.19 16.61
CA SER A 13 -22.96 2.57 15.73
C SER A 13 -22.47 1.89 14.44
N MET A 14 -22.17 0.59 14.53
CA MET A 14 -22.34 -0.34 13.42
C MET A 14 -22.73 -1.73 13.94
N THR A 15 -23.94 -2.15 13.63
CA THR A 15 -24.53 -3.45 14.02
C THR A 15 -24.02 -4.54 13.07
N ILE A 16 -23.34 -5.55 13.60
CA ILE A 16 -22.92 -6.74 12.83
C ILE A 16 -23.91 -7.87 13.14
N VAL A 17 -24.62 -8.33 12.10
CA VAL A 17 -25.37 -9.59 12.11
C VAL A 17 -24.52 -10.62 11.37
N SER A 18 -24.20 -11.73 12.02
CA SER A 18 -23.56 -12.91 11.41
C SER A 18 -24.55 -14.06 11.34
N PRO A 19 -24.54 -14.87 10.27
CA PRO A 19 -24.94 -16.26 10.37
C PRO A 19 -23.73 -17.20 10.20
N LEU A 20 -23.57 -18.10 11.16
CA LEU A 20 -22.78 -19.31 11.05
C LEU A 20 -23.52 -20.30 10.13
N ALA A 21 -22.82 -20.86 9.14
CA ALA A 21 -23.23 -22.11 8.50
C ALA A 21 -22.06 -23.09 8.47
N THR A 22 -22.34 -24.26 9.01
CA THR A 22 -21.48 -25.42 9.24
C THR A 22 -21.10 -26.15 7.95
N TRP A 23 -19.84 -26.57 7.85
CA TRP A 23 -19.31 -27.39 6.76
C TRP A 23 -19.23 -28.85 7.24
N SER A 24 -20.01 -29.75 6.64
CA SER A 24 -19.93 -31.21 6.81
C SER A 24 -19.39 -31.85 5.55
N GLY A 25 -18.42 -32.76 5.69
CA GLY A 25 -17.63 -33.28 4.58
C GLY A 25 -18.03 -34.64 3.99
N SER A 26 -17.23 -34.99 2.98
CA SER A 26 -16.92 -36.33 2.40
C SER A 26 -17.97 -37.03 1.52
N PRO A 27 -17.60 -38.02 0.66
CA PRO A 27 -16.25 -38.50 0.32
C PRO A 27 -15.97 -38.67 -1.20
N ALA A 28 -14.74 -39.10 -1.48
CA ALA A 28 -14.17 -39.47 -2.77
C ALA A 28 -14.83 -40.69 -3.44
N GLU A 29 -14.83 -40.71 -4.77
CA GLU A 29 -14.82 -41.95 -5.54
C GLU A 29 -14.11 -41.77 -6.89
N SER A 30 -13.20 -42.70 -7.17
CA SER A 30 -12.50 -42.91 -8.43
C SER A 30 -13.37 -43.70 -9.42
N ILE A 31 -13.21 -43.52 -10.74
CA ILE A 31 -13.07 -44.63 -11.72
C ILE A 31 -12.75 -44.09 -13.15
N SER A 32 -11.60 -44.55 -13.63
CA SER A 32 -11.17 -45.03 -14.95
C SER A 32 -12.06 -44.96 -16.23
N SER A 33 -11.37 -44.61 -17.33
CA SER A 33 -11.44 -45.11 -18.73
C SER A 33 -12.47 -44.52 -19.72
N ARG A 34 -11.98 -43.99 -20.85
CA ARG A 34 -11.96 -44.68 -22.16
C ARG A 34 -11.23 -43.89 -23.25
N VAL A 35 -10.81 -44.69 -24.24
CA VAL A 35 -9.89 -44.46 -25.36
C VAL A 35 -10.66 -44.15 -26.65
N ALA A 36 -9.92 -43.66 -27.67
CA ALA A 36 -10.22 -43.54 -29.11
C ALA A 36 -10.76 -42.16 -29.54
N GLY A 37 -10.30 -41.52 -30.61
CA GLY A 37 -9.35 -41.93 -31.64
C GLY A 37 -9.45 -40.97 -32.85
N SER A 38 -8.61 -41.25 -33.84
CA SER A 38 -8.59 -40.75 -35.22
C SER A 38 -7.69 -39.55 -35.55
N ARG A 39 -6.86 -39.85 -36.56
CA ARG A 39 -5.79 -39.10 -37.22
C ARG A 39 -6.30 -38.57 -38.57
N GLU A 40 -5.60 -37.53 -39.02
CA GLU A 40 -5.22 -37.24 -40.43
C GLU A 40 -6.27 -36.69 -41.43
N PRO A 41 -5.85 -36.10 -42.59
CA PRO A 41 -4.51 -35.59 -42.97
C PRO A 41 -4.49 -34.20 -43.67
N ARG A 42 -3.24 -33.71 -43.80
CA ARG A 42 -2.77 -32.65 -44.71
C ARG A 42 -3.14 -32.90 -46.18
N LYS A 43 -3.39 -31.81 -46.91
CA LYS A 43 -3.16 -31.70 -48.36
C LYS A 43 -2.11 -30.62 -48.66
N VAL A 44 -1.18 -31.01 -49.52
CA VAL A 44 -0.18 -30.20 -50.25
C VAL A 44 -0.56 -30.29 -51.73
N LEU A 45 -0.45 -29.20 -52.51
CA LEU A 45 0.13 -29.17 -53.87
C LEU A 45 -0.13 -27.86 -54.63
N GLY A 46 0.87 -27.47 -55.42
CA GLY A 46 0.81 -26.56 -56.59
C GLY A 46 1.22 -25.12 -56.31
N GLY A 47 2.30 -24.52 -56.85
CA GLY A 47 3.14 -24.82 -58.02
C GLY A 47 2.82 -23.87 -59.17
N HIS A 48 3.67 -22.86 -59.46
CA HIS A 48 4.03 -22.43 -60.83
C HIS A 48 5.08 -21.29 -60.87
N ASP A 49 5.67 -21.20 -62.06
CA ASP A 49 7.04 -20.86 -62.46
C ASP A 49 7.21 -19.36 -62.87
N PRO A 50 8.45 -18.85 -63.03
CA PRO A 50 8.78 -17.44 -63.20
C PRO A 50 9.01 -17.03 -64.67
N THR A 51 9.40 -15.76 -64.84
CA THR A 51 10.04 -15.09 -66.00
C THR A 51 9.17 -14.12 -66.82
N ARG A 52 9.49 -12.83 -66.70
CA ARG A 52 9.77 -11.95 -67.86
C ARG A 52 10.51 -10.67 -67.43
N ARG A 53 11.59 -10.39 -68.16
CA ARG A 53 12.40 -9.17 -68.11
C ARG A 53 11.73 -8.04 -68.90
N GLY A 54 11.96 -6.79 -68.52
CA GLY A 54 11.92 -5.64 -69.44
C GLY A 54 11.74 -4.27 -68.75
N PRO A 55 12.46 -3.19 -69.15
CA PRO A 55 12.79 -2.06 -68.27
C PRO A 55 12.18 -0.70 -68.69
N CYS A 56 12.59 0.37 -67.99
CA CYS A 56 12.27 1.81 -68.13
C CYS A 56 11.03 2.23 -67.33
N GLY A 57 10.99 3.30 -66.53
CA GLY A 57 11.87 4.43 -66.24
C GLY A 57 11.00 5.44 -65.47
N GLY A 58 11.60 6.35 -64.70
CA GLY A 58 10.87 7.53 -64.19
C GLY A 58 10.94 7.77 -62.68
N SER A 59 11.81 8.73 -62.34
CA SER A 59 11.70 9.75 -61.29
C SER A 59 10.53 9.70 -60.29
N GLY A 60 10.84 9.81 -59.00
CA GLY A 60 9.86 10.20 -57.98
C GLY A 60 10.43 10.22 -56.58
N VAL A 61 10.47 11.41 -55.99
CA VAL A 61 11.08 11.79 -54.70
C VAL A 61 10.21 11.35 -53.51
N ASP A 62 10.90 11.07 -52.39
CA ASP A 62 10.47 11.04 -50.98
C ASP A 62 9.17 10.36 -50.53
N ALA A 63 9.31 9.33 -49.67
CA ALA A 63 8.79 9.31 -48.30
C ALA A 63 8.85 7.87 -47.71
N ALA A 64 9.90 7.58 -46.95
CA ALA A 64 10.04 6.34 -46.19
C ALA A 64 10.06 6.64 -44.69
N ILE A 65 8.88 6.76 -44.07
CA ILE A 65 8.70 6.61 -42.61
C ILE A 65 7.29 6.06 -42.38
N TYR A 66 7.15 4.78 -42.00
CA TYR A 66 6.20 4.29 -40.98
C TYR A 66 6.41 2.78 -40.73
N ALA A 67 6.33 2.40 -39.44
CA ALA A 67 6.40 1.07 -38.83
C ALA A 67 7.81 0.47 -38.60
N PRO A 68 8.25 0.37 -37.32
CA PRO A 68 7.92 -0.86 -36.58
C PRO A 68 7.70 -0.65 -35.06
N TRP A 69 6.48 -0.86 -34.56
CA TRP A 69 6.20 -1.00 -33.11
C TRP A 69 5.06 -1.97 -32.81
N ILE A 70 5.10 -3.19 -33.35
CA ILE A 70 4.26 -4.31 -32.86
C ILE A 70 5.06 -5.61 -32.97
N HIS A 71 6.00 -5.87 -32.05
CA HIS A 71 6.56 -7.24 -31.91
C HIS A 71 7.18 -7.60 -30.55
N HIS A 72 7.11 -6.75 -29.51
CA HIS A 72 7.78 -7.03 -28.22
C HIS A 72 6.89 -7.54 -27.08
N GLY A 73 5.59 -7.81 -27.31
CA GLY A 73 4.65 -8.22 -26.25
C GLY A 73 4.46 -9.72 -25.99
N ILE A 74 4.85 -10.62 -26.91
CA ILE A 74 4.35 -12.03 -26.90
C ILE A 74 5.43 -13.08 -26.53
N ARG A 75 6.64 -12.68 -26.08
CA ARG A 75 7.71 -13.64 -25.71
C ARG A 75 7.75 -14.08 -24.23
N VAL A 76 6.80 -13.65 -23.39
CA VAL A 76 6.88 -13.91 -21.93
C VAL A 76 6.23 -15.25 -21.48
N PHE A 77 5.54 -15.99 -22.35
CA PHE A 77 4.81 -17.20 -21.92
C PHE A 77 5.43 -18.57 -22.29
N ARG A 78 6.69 -18.63 -22.74
CA ARG A 78 7.29 -19.92 -23.19
C ARG A 78 8.59 -20.35 -22.48
N PHE A 79 8.78 -19.99 -21.21
CA PHE A 79 9.98 -20.38 -20.46
C PHE A 79 9.68 -21.02 -19.09
N ILE A 80 8.70 -21.92 -19.04
CA ILE A 80 8.49 -22.87 -17.94
C ILE A 80 8.34 -24.27 -18.53
N ALA A 81 9.46 -24.86 -18.93
CA ALA A 81 9.70 -26.31 -19.02
C ALA A 81 11.04 -26.53 -19.74
N GLN A 82 12.10 -26.76 -18.97
CA GLN A 82 13.31 -27.55 -19.29
C GLN A 82 14.53 -26.97 -18.54
N ILE A 83 14.88 -27.59 -17.41
CA ILE A 83 16.26 -27.60 -16.89
C ILE A 83 16.58 -29.03 -16.46
N PRO A 84 17.67 -29.65 -16.98
CA PRO A 84 18.11 -30.98 -16.59
C PRO A 84 18.85 -30.98 -15.24
N ARG A 85 18.66 -32.04 -14.46
CA ARG A 85 19.43 -32.33 -13.24
C ARG A 85 20.85 -32.75 -13.62
N LYS A 86 21.87 -32.01 -13.16
CA LYS A 86 23.25 -32.51 -13.06
C LYS A 86 23.74 -32.34 -11.63
N GLY A 87 24.07 -33.47 -10.99
CA GLY A 87 24.64 -33.54 -9.65
C GLY A 87 26.10 -33.09 -9.63
N TRP A 88 26.52 -32.61 -8.46
CA TRP A 88 27.91 -32.32 -8.15
C TRP A 88 28.31 -33.14 -6.92
N ILE A 89 29.32 -33.98 -7.13
CA ILE A 89 30.05 -34.74 -6.11
C ILE A 89 31.07 -33.77 -5.50
N VAL A 90 31.11 -33.70 -4.17
CA VAL A 90 32.17 -32.97 -3.42
C VAL A 90 33.13 -34.00 -2.83
N PRO A 91 34.46 -33.86 -3.01
CA PRO A 91 35.43 -34.80 -2.45
C PRO A 91 35.73 -34.49 -0.98
N LYS A 92 35.71 -35.52 -0.14
CA LYS A 92 36.19 -35.48 1.26
C LYS A 92 37.72 -35.29 1.26
N LYS A 93 38.22 -34.22 1.88
CA LYS A 93 39.62 -34.13 2.32
C LYS A 93 39.74 -34.65 3.75
N GLN A 94 40.74 -35.51 3.95
CA GLN A 94 41.18 -36.07 5.23
C GLN A 94 41.72 -34.97 6.15
N CYS A 95 41.30 -34.97 7.42
CA CYS A 95 42.00 -34.27 8.50
C CYS A 95 42.91 -35.27 9.21
N HIS A 96 44.17 -34.89 9.41
CA HIS A 96 45.17 -35.63 10.18
C HIS A 96 44.94 -35.50 11.69
N ASP A 97 45.38 -36.55 12.40
CA ASP A 97 45.41 -36.74 13.85
C ASP A 97 46.03 -35.57 14.65
N LEU A 98 45.29 -35.14 15.67
CA LEU A 98 45.78 -34.38 16.83
C LEU A 98 45.35 -35.13 18.09
N SER A 99 46.07 -36.19 18.44
CA SER A 99 45.85 -37.00 19.65
C SER A 99 47.15 -37.13 20.45
N ALA A 100 47.59 -36.02 21.04
CA ALA A 100 48.53 -36.04 22.15
C ALA A 100 48.04 -35.04 23.21
N SER A 101 47.38 -35.54 24.26
CA SER A 101 46.93 -34.76 25.41
C SER A 101 48.12 -34.53 26.37
N PRO A 102 48.55 -33.27 26.62
CA PRO A 102 49.54 -32.99 27.62
C PRO A 102 48.90 -33.05 29.02
N ARG A 103 49.31 -34.04 29.83
CA ARG A 103 48.90 -34.14 31.25
C ARG A 103 49.40 -32.94 32.07
N SER A 104 48.49 -31.99 32.30
CA SER A 104 48.27 -31.14 33.49
C SER A 104 49.45 -30.81 34.44
N ARG A 105 50.44 -30.05 33.97
CA ARG A 105 51.28 -29.20 34.85
C ARG A 105 51.28 -27.71 34.45
N GLY A 106 50.30 -27.27 33.67
CA GLY A 106 50.15 -25.85 33.34
C GLY A 106 49.51 -25.09 34.51
N GLY A 107 50.04 -23.91 34.82
CA GLY A 107 49.42 -23.01 35.81
C GLY A 107 48.11 -22.39 35.27
N PRO A 108 47.37 -21.62 36.09
CA PRO A 108 46.12 -20.96 35.67
C PRO A 108 46.27 -20.10 34.40
N VAL A 109 47.47 -19.54 34.20
CA VAL A 109 47.83 -18.74 33.03
C VAL A 109 47.85 -19.59 31.75
N ASP A 110 48.44 -20.78 31.81
CA ASP A 110 48.53 -21.70 30.67
C ASP A 110 47.14 -22.22 30.26
N THR A 111 46.28 -22.48 31.24
CA THR A 111 44.89 -22.90 31.00
C THR A 111 44.11 -21.81 30.26
N VAL A 112 44.19 -20.55 30.68
CA VAL A 112 43.46 -19.47 30.00
C VAL A 112 44.06 -19.14 28.63
N ALA A 113 45.38 -19.21 28.47
CA ALA A 113 46.02 -19.04 27.17
C ALA A 113 45.54 -20.10 26.16
N PHE A 114 45.48 -21.37 26.58
CA PHE A 114 44.98 -22.49 25.78
C PHE A 114 43.51 -22.28 25.38
N TRP A 115 42.63 -21.98 26.33
CA TRP A 115 41.21 -21.74 26.06
C TRP A 115 40.96 -20.50 25.21
N SER A 116 41.74 -19.44 25.40
CA SER A 116 41.63 -18.23 24.58
C SER A 116 41.98 -18.52 23.12
N LYS A 117 43.04 -19.30 22.88
CA LYS A 117 43.39 -19.77 21.53
C LYS A 117 42.27 -20.59 20.90
N ARG A 118 41.69 -21.52 21.67
CA ARG A 118 40.57 -22.35 21.20
C ARG A 118 39.32 -21.54 20.86
N LEU A 119 38.95 -20.58 21.72
CA LEU A 119 37.85 -19.65 21.48
C LEU A 119 38.08 -18.85 20.20
N ALA A 120 39.30 -18.32 20.02
CA ALA A 120 39.63 -17.56 18.83
C ALA A 120 39.57 -18.39 17.55
N GLU A 121 40.15 -19.60 17.54
CA GLU A 121 40.12 -20.49 16.37
C GLU A 121 38.70 -20.79 15.86
N HIS A 122 37.70 -20.81 16.75
CA HIS A 122 36.32 -21.14 16.40
C HIS A 122 35.44 -19.90 16.16
N LEU A 123 35.61 -18.84 16.96
CA LEU A 123 34.70 -17.69 16.97
C LEU A 123 35.26 -16.50 16.18
N VAL A 124 36.58 -16.31 16.24
CA VAL A 124 37.32 -15.20 15.59
C VAL A 124 38.69 -15.65 15.06
N PRO A 125 38.74 -16.44 13.98
CA PRO A 125 39.98 -17.07 13.51
C PRO A 125 41.12 -16.10 13.22
N ALA A 126 40.79 -14.85 12.86
CA ALA A 126 41.77 -13.78 12.64
C ALA A 126 42.60 -13.43 13.89
N GLU A 127 42.08 -13.70 15.09
CA GLU A 127 42.73 -13.37 16.37
C GLU A 127 43.48 -14.57 16.99
N ALA A 128 43.40 -15.76 16.36
CA ALA A 128 43.95 -17.01 16.90
C ALA A 128 45.46 -16.94 17.18
N ALA A 129 46.22 -16.21 16.35
CA ALA A 129 47.66 -16.03 16.52
C ALA A 129 48.03 -15.19 17.77
N SER A 130 47.15 -14.30 18.20
CA SER A 130 47.35 -13.44 19.39
C SER A 130 46.63 -13.94 20.65
N ALA A 131 45.73 -14.90 20.50
CA ALA A 131 44.76 -15.27 21.52
C ALA A 131 45.37 -15.76 22.84
N GLY A 132 46.48 -16.50 22.81
CA GLY A 132 47.19 -16.91 24.02
C GLY A 132 47.64 -15.71 24.87
N ARG A 133 48.31 -14.75 24.23
CA ARG A 133 48.76 -13.49 24.88
C ARG A 133 47.60 -12.66 25.42
N VAL A 134 46.47 -12.62 24.69
CA VAL A 134 45.25 -11.96 25.15
C VAL A 134 44.71 -12.62 26.42
N GLY A 135 44.65 -13.95 26.45
CA GLY A 135 44.24 -14.74 27.61
C GLY A 135 45.12 -14.50 28.84
N GLU A 136 46.44 -14.57 28.69
CA GLU A 136 47.41 -14.33 29.77
C GLU A 136 47.24 -12.93 30.40
N ALA A 137 47.07 -11.92 29.55
CA ALA A 137 46.85 -10.55 30.01
C ALA A 137 45.47 -10.36 30.66
N TYR A 138 44.47 -11.15 30.26
CA TYR A 138 43.20 -11.22 30.98
C TYR A 138 43.38 -11.79 32.38
N VAL A 139 44.12 -12.89 32.56
CA VAL A 139 44.39 -13.46 33.89
C VAL A 139 45.17 -12.50 34.78
N ALA A 140 46.20 -11.87 34.21
CA ALA A 140 47.03 -10.91 34.94
C ALA A 140 46.24 -9.67 35.43
N GLY A 141 45.12 -9.35 34.77
CA GLY A 141 44.26 -8.21 35.12
C GLY A 141 44.98 -6.86 35.11
N GLY A 142 44.42 -5.88 35.82
CA GLY A 142 45.08 -4.61 36.13
C GLY A 142 45.56 -3.80 34.92
N ARG A 143 46.85 -3.43 34.90
CA ARG A 143 47.48 -2.63 33.83
C ARG A 143 47.56 -3.39 32.51
N ARG A 144 48.05 -4.63 32.50
CA ARG A 144 48.22 -5.43 31.26
C ARG A 144 46.92 -5.58 30.47
N ARG A 145 45.79 -5.83 31.14
CA ARG A 145 44.47 -5.89 30.48
C ARG A 145 44.06 -4.52 29.90
N ARG A 146 44.30 -3.43 30.63
CA ARG A 146 44.02 -2.06 30.13
C ARG A 146 44.91 -1.69 28.95
N ASP A 147 46.17 -2.12 28.98
CA ASP A 147 47.14 -1.84 27.93
C ASP A 147 46.77 -2.61 26.65
N LEU A 148 46.24 -3.84 26.75
CA LEU A 148 45.63 -4.52 25.60
C LEU A 148 44.44 -3.75 25.02
N LEU A 149 43.48 -3.36 25.87
CA LEU A 149 42.29 -2.63 25.43
C LEU A 149 42.63 -1.24 24.85
N ARG A 150 43.74 -0.63 25.28
CA ARG A 150 44.24 0.65 24.74
C ARG A 150 45.09 0.48 23.49
N ALA A 151 45.98 -0.51 23.45
CA ALA A 151 46.84 -0.77 22.29
C ALA A 151 46.00 -1.15 21.06
N SER A 152 44.90 -1.89 21.26
CA SER A 152 43.93 -2.15 20.19
C SER A 152 43.10 -0.94 19.76
N ALA A 153 43.21 0.21 20.44
CA ALA A 153 42.44 1.42 20.15
C ALA A 153 43.28 2.58 19.59
N ALA A 154 44.62 2.46 19.54
CA ALA A 154 45.48 3.65 19.49
C ALA A 154 46.71 3.63 18.55
N GLU A 155 46.82 2.75 17.55
CA GLU A 155 47.85 2.92 16.50
C GLU A 155 47.25 3.49 15.19
N PRO A 156 47.44 4.79 14.91
CA PRO A 156 47.20 5.35 13.59
C PRO A 156 48.37 4.94 12.67
N GLY A 157 48.15 3.94 11.82
CA GLY A 157 49.08 3.59 10.73
C GLY A 157 49.51 2.12 10.60
N GLY A 158 49.11 1.22 11.50
CA GLY A 158 49.38 -0.23 11.36
C GLY A 158 48.39 -0.92 10.41
N PHE A 159 48.87 -1.81 9.55
CA PHE A 159 48.02 -2.65 8.69
C PHE A 159 47.18 -3.60 9.54
N GLY A 160 45.97 -3.17 9.89
CA GLY A 160 45.01 -3.89 10.72
C GLY A 160 44.00 -2.94 11.34
N GLY A 161 43.22 -2.24 10.51
CA GLY A 161 42.15 -1.37 10.99
C GLY A 161 41.01 -2.16 11.62
N GLY A 162 41.01 -2.29 12.94
CA GLY A 162 39.92 -2.92 13.69
C GLY A 162 39.87 -2.36 15.09
N GLY A 163 38.68 -2.19 15.66
CA GLY A 163 38.55 -1.93 17.10
C GLY A 163 39.18 -3.05 17.93
N ALA A 164 39.08 -2.96 19.27
CA ALA A 164 39.42 -4.10 20.13
C ALA A 164 38.79 -5.38 19.55
N GLY A 165 39.63 -6.38 19.27
CA GLY A 165 39.19 -7.65 18.70
C GLY A 165 38.00 -8.24 19.49
N GLU A 166 37.18 -9.07 18.85
CA GLU A 166 36.01 -9.65 19.53
C GLU A 166 36.45 -10.59 20.66
N LEU A 167 37.66 -11.18 20.62
CA LEU A 167 38.13 -12.11 21.66
C LEU A 167 38.23 -11.46 23.06
N PRO A 168 38.90 -10.29 23.25
CA PRO A 168 38.83 -9.55 24.51
C PRO A 168 37.41 -9.32 25.02
N ILE A 169 36.46 -9.00 24.12
CA ILE A 169 35.08 -8.73 24.49
C ILE A 169 34.38 -10.02 24.96
N ILE A 170 34.60 -11.14 24.27
CA ILE A 170 34.08 -12.46 24.63
C ILE A 170 34.64 -12.90 25.99
N LEU A 171 35.94 -12.72 26.24
CA LEU A 171 36.58 -13.07 27.52
C LEU A 171 36.07 -12.20 28.69
N ASP A 172 35.81 -10.91 28.47
CA ASP A 172 35.19 -10.06 29.51
C ASP A 172 33.74 -10.47 29.79
N ALA A 173 32.99 -10.82 28.75
CA ALA A 173 31.63 -11.33 28.90
C ALA A 173 31.61 -12.66 29.69
N LEU A 174 32.47 -13.61 29.32
CA LEU A 174 32.62 -14.89 30.02
C LEU A 174 33.02 -14.71 31.49
N ARG A 175 33.95 -13.80 31.76
CA ARG A 175 34.34 -13.48 33.15
C ARG A 175 33.15 -13.02 33.97
N VAL A 176 32.29 -12.16 33.43
CA VAL A 176 31.12 -11.64 34.16
C VAL A 176 30.14 -12.76 34.53
N VAL A 177 29.96 -13.76 33.66
CA VAL A 177 29.01 -14.88 33.89
C VAL A 177 29.65 -16.14 34.46
N SER A 178 30.97 -16.16 34.63
CA SER A 178 31.71 -17.35 35.10
C SER A 178 31.25 -17.89 36.45
N GLY A 179 30.75 -17.04 37.36
CA GLY A 179 30.17 -17.48 38.63
C GLY A 179 28.91 -18.33 38.44
N ASP A 180 28.00 -17.86 37.58
CA ASP A 180 26.77 -18.58 37.22
C ASP A 180 27.12 -19.90 36.51
N LEU A 181 28.09 -19.88 35.59
CA LEU A 181 28.57 -21.06 34.87
C LEU A 181 29.27 -22.09 35.77
N LEU A 182 30.04 -21.64 36.77
CA LEU A 182 30.65 -22.53 37.77
C LEU A 182 29.59 -23.16 38.69
N GLY A 183 28.56 -22.41 39.06
CA GLY A 183 27.41 -22.95 39.78
C GLY A 183 26.70 -24.04 38.98
N LEU A 184 26.50 -23.83 37.68
CA LEU A 184 25.93 -24.84 36.77
C LEU A 184 26.80 -26.11 36.69
N LEU A 185 28.12 -25.97 36.52
CA LEU A 185 29.05 -27.11 36.46
C LEU A 185 29.04 -27.95 37.74
N ALA A 186 28.94 -27.30 38.90
CA ALA A 186 28.87 -27.99 40.20
C ALA A 186 27.52 -28.71 40.42
N SER A 187 26.45 -28.26 39.75
CA SER A 187 25.08 -28.61 40.10
C SER A 187 24.55 -29.95 39.57
N HIS A 188 25.17 -30.62 38.59
CA HIS A 188 25.03 -32.06 38.24
C HIS A 188 25.46 -32.34 36.77
N PRO A 189 26.11 -33.47 36.44
CA PRO A 189 26.53 -33.83 35.06
C PRO A 189 25.36 -34.00 34.06
N LEU A 190 24.16 -34.30 34.55
CA LEU A 190 22.95 -34.45 33.74
C LEU A 190 22.41 -33.08 33.23
N VAL A 191 22.71 -31.99 33.95
CA VAL A 191 22.39 -30.61 33.56
C VAL A 191 23.24 -30.18 32.37
N ASN A 192 24.52 -30.60 32.30
CA ASN A 192 25.37 -30.32 31.15
C ASN A 192 24.85 -30.96 29.84
N LEU A 193 24.27 -32.17 29.94
CA LEU A 193 23.64 -32.85 28.81
C LEU A 193 22.34 -32.14 28.35
N LEU A 194 21.50 -31.74 29.30
CA LEU A 194 20.26 -30.99 29.02
C LEU A 194 20.56 -29.58 28.48
N MET A 195 21.62 -28.94 28.97
CA MET A 195 22.08 -27.64 28.49
C MET A 195 22.57 -27.71 27.03
N LEU A 196 23.27 -28.78 26.66
CA LEU A 196 23.64 -29.03 25.27
C LEU A 196 22.43 -29.31 24.37
N LEU A 197 21.42 -30.01 24.88
CA LEU A 197 20.16 -30.23 24.16
C LEU A 197 19.37 -28.93 23.99
N ALA A 198 19.32 -28.07 25.03
CA ALA A 198 18.69 -26.75 24.99
C ALA A 198 19.43 -25.77 24.06
N LEU A 199 20.76 -25.79 24.03
CA LEU A 199 21.56 -24.99 23.09
C LEU A 199 21.45 -25.51 21.64
N ARG A 200 21.20 -26.81 21.46
CA ARG A 200 20.95 -27.42 20.13
C ARG A 200 19.55 -27.16 19.60
N SER A 201 18.54 -27.10 20.46
CA SER A 201 17.14 -26.77 20.10
C SER A 201 16.88 -25.26 20.08
N GLY A 202 17.65 -24.48 20.82
CA GLY A 202 17.50 -23.04 21.03
C GLY A 202 18.00 -22.14 19.90
N ARG A 203 18.18 -22.65 18.67
CA ARG A 203 18.16 -21.77 17.49
C ARG A 203 16.68 -21.50 17.21
N PRO A 204 16.11 -20.32 17.56
CA PRO A 204 14.78 -20.00 17.07
C PRO A 204 14.84 -20.04 15.55
N ALA A 205 14.15 -21.00 14.94
CA ALA A 205 13.72 -20.85 13.56
C ALA A 205 12.99 -19.51 13.51
N ALA A 206 13.52 -18.55 12.76
CA ALA A 206 12.99 -17.20 12.68
C ALA A 206 11.45 -17.24 12.48
N GLY A 207 10.69 -16.96 13.52
CA GLY A 207 9.23 -17.01 13.47
C GLY A 207 8.57 -17.11 14.85
N PHE A 208 7.88 -16.04 15.23
CA PHE A 208 6.96 -15.88 16.38
C PHE A 208 7.59 -15.67 17.76
N GLY A 209 7.71 -14.39 18.14
CA GLY A 209 8.03 -13.97 19.49
C GLY A 209 6.83 -14.07 20.43
N VAL A 210 6.95 -14.93 21.45
CA VAL A 210 6.20 -14.81 22.70
C VAL A 210 7.08 -14.00 23.66
N PRO A 211 6.59 -12.89 24.27
CA PRO A 211 7.39 -12.11 25.19
C PRO A 211 7.65 -12.88 26.52
N PRO A 212 8.81 -12.68 27.16
CA PRO A 212 9.14 -13.32 28.43
C PRO A 212 8.19 -12.85 29.55
N ARG A 213 7.73 -13.82 30.35
CA ARG A 213 6.82 -13.63 31.47
C ARG A 213 7.56 -12.93 32.62
N VAL A 214 7.11 -11.74 33.00
CA VAL A 214 7.60 -11.04 34.21
C VAL A 214 7.11 -11.81 35.45
N PRO A 215 7.98 -12.17 36.42
CA PRO A 215 7.55 -12.81 37.66
C PRO A 215 6.68 -11.83 38.47
N GLN A 216 5.45 -12.23 38.78
CA GLN A 216 4.60 -11.50 39.74
C GLN A 216 5.04 -11.83 41.17
N PRO A 217 5.13 -10.85 42.08
CA PRO A 217 5.36 -11.10 43.50
C PRO A 217 4.08 -11.66 44.13
N GLY A 218 4.10 -12.94 44.49
CA GLY A 218 3.06 -13.59 45.30
C GLY A 218 3.35 -13.48 46.81
N PRO A 219 2.33 -13.60 47.67
CA PRO A 219 2.46 -13.43 49.12
C PRO A 219 3.30 -14.52 49.76
N ALA A 220 4.04 -14.14 50.81
CA ALA A 220 4.99 -14.94 51.55
C ALA A 220 4.35 -16.21 52.15
N SER A 221 4.74 -17.36 51.63
CA SER A 221 4.49 -18.67 52.24
C SER A 221 5.74 -19.15 52.97
N ALA A 222 5.53 -19.72 54.15
CA ALA A 222 6.53 -20.16 55.13
C ALA A 222 7.64 -21.08 54.57
N PRO A 223 8.84 -21.10 55.18
CA PRO A 223 9.99 -21.85 54.69
C PRO A 223 9.81 -23.36 54.84
N GLY A 224 9.49 -24.03 53.73
CA GLY A 224 9.61 -25.48 53.57
C GLY A 224 11.03 -25.90 53.18
N PRO A 225 11.37 -27.19 53.30
CA PRO A 225 12.72 -27.72 53.11
C PRO A 225 13.23 -27.43 51.69
N THR A 226 14.49 -27.00 51.62
CA THR A 226 15.25 -26.57 50.43
C THR A 226 15.01 -27.47 49.22
N SER A 227 14.11 -27.07 48.32
CA SER A 227 13.95 -27.71 47.01
C SER A 227 15.22 -27.47 46.20
N VAL A 228 15.77 -28.55 45.63
CA VAL A 228 16.84 -28.51 44.63
C VAL A 228 16.48 -27.45 43.60
N SER A 229 17.30 -26.40 43.51
CA SER A 229 17.03 -25.25 42.66
C SER A 229 17.01 -25.69 41.20
N ASP A 230 15.93 -25.38 40.49
CA ASP A 230 15.83 -25.59 39.05
C ASP A 230 17.05 -24.91 38.37
N PRO A 231 17.86 -25.64 37.57
CA PRO A 231 19.03 -25.07 36.90
C PRO A 231 18.66 -24.14 35.72
N ALA A 232 17.42 -24.22 35.21
CA ALA A 232 16.95 -23.38 34.10
C ALA A 232 17.12 -21.86 34.35
N PRO A 233 16.70 -21.27 35.49
CA PRO A 233 16.89 -19.85 35.76
C PRO A 233 18.36 -19.41 35.78
N VAL A 234 19.28 -20.27 36.24
CA VAL A 234 20.72 -19.94 36.30
C VAL A 234 21.32 -19.91 34.89
N LEU A 235 20.92 -20.82 34.01
CA LEU A 235 21.33 -20.82 32.61
C LEU A 235 20.77 -19.61 31.85
N ASP A 236 19.49 -19.30 32.03
CA ASP A 236 18.87 -18.14 31.40
C ASP A 236 19.53 -16.84 31.86
N GLN A 237 19.91 -16.76 33.14
CA GLN A 237 20.67 -15.64 33.69
C GLN A 237 22.08 -15.55 33.07
N ALA A 238 22.78 -16.66 32.90
CA ALA A 238 24.10 -16.69 32.25
C ALA A 238 24.01 -16.28 30.77
N ILE A 239 23.02 -16.77 30.01
CA ILE A 239 22.78 -16.40 28.61
C ILE A 239 22.48 -14.89 28.50
N ALA A 240 21.56 -14.40 29.33
CA ALA A 240 21.21 -12.98 29.35
C ALA A 240 22.39 -12.10 29.76
N GLY A 241 23.16 -12.51 30.78
CA GLY A 241 24.36 -11.82 31.24
C GLY A 241 25.44 -11.71 30.15
N LEU A 242 25.73 -12.83 29.48
CA LEU A 242 26.74 -12.87 28.41
C LEU A 242 26.31 -11.99 27.23
N ARG A 243 25.06 -12.12 26.76
CA ARG A 243 24.50 -11.30 25.68
C ARG A 243 24.50 -9.82 26.02
N ASN A 244 23.99 -9.45 27.20
CA ASN A 244 23.91 -8.05 27.62
C ASN A 244 25.29 -7.43 27.75
N ARG A 245 26.30 -8.20 28.16
CA ARG A 245 27.67 -7.72 28.23
C ARG A 245 28.28 -7.50 26.84
N LEU A 246 28.05 -8.41 25.89
CA LEU A 246 28.46 -8.23 24.49
C LEU A 246 27.81 -6.97 23.88
N LEU A 247 26.51 -6.78 24.09
CA LEU A 247 25.77 -5.59 23.65
C LEU A 247 26.35 -4.30 24.26
N ALA A 248 26.65 -4.32 25.56
CA ALA A 248 27.22 -3.17 26.26
C ALA A 248 28.61 -2.77 25.75
N GLN A 249 29.34 -3.71 25.16
CA GLN A 249 30.64 -3.50 24.53
C GLN A 249 30.54 -3.17 23.03
N GLY A 250 29.32 -2.93 22.52
CA GLY A 250 29.09 -2.47 21.15
C GLY A 250 28.93 -3.57 20.10
N VAL A 251 28.85 -4.84 20.51
CA VAL A 251 28.55 -5.94 19.57
C VAL A 251 27.09 -5.82 19.11
N ALA A 252 26.85 -5.91 17.79
CA ALA A 252 25.51 -5.82 17.22
C ALA A 252 24.57 -6.93 17.72
N GLY A 253 23.27 -6.65 17.83
CA GLY A 253 22.24 -7.56 18.40
C GLY A 253 22.36 -9.02 17.99
N ASP A 254 22.19 -9.28 16.71
CA ASP A 254 22.21 -10.65 16.16
C ASP A 254 23.58 -11.32 16.32
N ARG A 255 24.67 -10.54 16.25
CA ARG A 255 26.04 -11.04 16.44
C ARG A 255 26.30 -11.36 17.91
N ALA A 256 25.83 -10.55 18.84
CA ALA A 256 25.93 -10.80 20.28
C ALA A 256 25.16 -12.05 20.68
N GLU A 257 23.98 -12.27 20.08
CA GLU A 257 23.21 -13.50 20.26
C GLU A 257 23.95 -14.73 19.71
N SER A 258 24.43 -14.68 18.45
CA SER A 258 25.23 -15.77 17.88
C SER A 258 26.47 -16.07 18.72
N LEU A 259 27.24 -15.04 19.09
CA LEU A 259 28.45 -15.20 19.90
C LEU A 259 28.13 -15.78 21.28
N THR A 260 27.02 -15.40 21.92
CA THR A 260 26.59 -15.99 23.19
C THR A 260 26.39 -17.50 23.06
N TYR A 261 25.62 -17.94 22.06
CA TYR A 261 25.35 -19.37 21.85
C TYR A 261 26.59 -20.14 21.41
N ASP A 262 27.37 -19.60 20.47
CA ASP A 262 28.57 -20.26 19.95
C ASP A 262 29.67 -20.36 21.04
N THR A 263 29.79 -19.35 21.89
CA THR A 263 30.72 -19.36 23.04
C THR A 263 30.32 -20.44 24.06
N LEU A 264 29.05 -20.44 24.50
CA LEU A 264 28.58 -21.44 25.47
C LEU A 264 28.67 -22.86 24.88
N LYS A 265 28.30 -23.03 23.61
CA LYS A 265 28.43 -24.30 22.91
C LYS A 265 29.87 -24.79 22.88
N LEU A 266 30.84 -23.91 22.65
CA LEU A 266 32.27 -24.26 22.61
C LEU A 266 32.82 -24.63 24.00
N VAL A 267 32.45 -23.84 25.02
CA VAL A 267 32.87 -24.07 26.41
C VAL A 267 32.35 -25.41 26.94
N PHE A 268 31.10 -25.77 26.60
CA PHE A 268 30.45 -26.98 27.10
C PHE A 268 30.40 -28.15 26.10
N GLN A 269 31.32 -28.22 25.13
CA GLN A 269 31.39 -29.38 24.21
C GLN A 269 31.60 -30.70 24.97
N GLN A 270 30.95 -31.78 24.52
CA GLN A 270 30.94 -33.09 25.21
C GLN A 270 32.30 -33.76 25.33
N ASP A 271 33.26 -33.40 24.48
CA ASP A 271 34.61 -33.96 24.44
C ASP A 271 35.58 -33.24 25.40
N ARG A 272 35.07 -32.38 26.29
CA ARG A 272 35.88 -31.60 27.25
C ARG A 272 35.76 -32.18 28.64
N GLU A 273 36.91 -32.27 29.33
CA GLU A 273 36.91 -32.66 30.74
C GLU A 273 36.31 -31.52 31.59
N PRO A 274 35.30 -31.79 32.44
CA PRO A 274 34.70 -30.74 33.28
C PRO A 274 35.70 -30.01 34.17
N ALA A 275 36.74 -30.70 34.64
CA ALA A 275 37.82 -30.10 35.43
C ALA A 275 38.61 -29.04 34.66
N GLU A 276 38.76 -29.21 33.34
CA GLU A 276 39.44 -28.25 32.46
C GLU A 276 38.62 -26.96 32.30
N ILE A 277 37.31 -27.10 32.10
CA ILE A 277 36.38 -25.97 31.99
C ILE A 277 36.31 -25.23 33.33
N GLU A 278 36.25 -25.96 34.43
CA GLU A 278 36.21 -25.40 35.77
C GLU A 278 37.48 -24.60 36.09
N ALA A 279 38.66 -25.15 35.76
CA ALA A 279 39.93 -24.46 35.91
C ALA A 279 39.99 -23.15 35.08
N PHE A 280 39.49 -23.18 33.84
CA PHE A 280 39.40 -22.01 32.98
C PHE A 280 38.47 -20.93 33.55
N LEU A 281 37.25 -21.29 33.95
CA LEU A 281 36.27 -20.35 34.48
C LEU A 281 36.70 -19.77 35.84
N ARG A 282 37.33 -20.57 36.71
CA ARG A 282 37.94 -20.08 37.97
C ARG A 282 39.09 -19.11 37.72
N ALA A 283 39.95 -19.40 36.75
CA ALA A 283 41.06 -18.51 36.40
C ALA A 283 40.55 -17.17 35.84
N LEU A 284 39.48 -17.19 35.03
CA LEU A 284 38.82 -15.96 34.58
C LEU A 284 38.17 -15.19 35.74
N SER A 285 37.39 -15.87 36.59
CA SER A 285 36.64 -15.23 37.68
C SER A 285 37.55 -14.59 38.75
N GLY A 286 38.69 -15.22 39.05
CA GLY A 286 39.69 -14.70 39.98
C GLY A 286 40.43 -13.46 39.50
N SER A 287 40.25 -13.07 38.23
CA SER A 287 40.91 -11.89 37.68
C SER A 287 40.16 -10.60 38.05
N PRO A 288 40.82 -9.58 38.62
CA PRO A 288 40.16 -8.35 39.04
C PRO A 288 39.40 -7.68 37.88
N PRO A 289 38.23 -7.07 38.13
CA PRO A 289 37.47 -6.39 37.08
C PRO A 289 38.33 -5.30 36.45
N ALA A 290 38.20 -5.12 35.13
CA ALA A 290 38.76 -3.95 34.50
C ALA A 290 38.06 -2.74 35.12
N GLY A 291 38.78 -1.92 35.89
CA GLY A 291 38.26 -0.65 36.39
C GLY A 291 37.63 0.12 35.22
N PRO A 292 36.54 0.88 35.46
CA PRO A 292 35.81 1.56 34.40
C PRO A 292 36.81 2.30 33.52
N PRO A 293 36.78 2.12 32.18
CA PRO A 293 37.70 2.80 31.30
C PRO A 293 37.60 4.28 31.63
N ALA A 294 38.74 4.89 31.99
CA ALA A 294 38.83 6.33 32.17
C ALA A 294 38.45 6.94 30.83
N GLY A 295 37.17 7.29 30.69
CA GLY A 295 36.61 7.72 29.42
C GLY A 295 37.37 8.94 28.95
N PRO A 296 37.72 9.05 27.66
CA PRO A 296 38.31 10.27 27.13
C PRO A 296 37.37 11.43 27.45
N ALA A 297 37.86 12.42 28.18
CA ALA A 297 37.09 13.63 28.51
C ALA A 297 36.54 14.32 27.23
N THR A 298 37.17 14.07 26.09
CA THR A 298 36.79 14.55 24.75
C THR A 298 35.50 13.94 24.19
N THR A 299 35.17 12.66 24.45
CA THR A 299 33.94 12.05 23.89
C THR A 299 32.68 12.55 24.61
N ARG A 300 32.78 12.86 25.91
CA ARG A 300 31.68 13.51 26.67
C ARG A 300 31.52 14.99 26.31
N ALA A 301 32.59 15.68 25.93
CA ALA A 301 32.52 17.07 25.49
C ALA A 301 31.81 17.20 24.13
N LEU A 302 32.07 16.31 23.17
CA LEU A 302 31.34 16.26 21.89
C LEU A 302 29.87 15.83 22.04
N ALA A 303 29.58 14.87 22.94
CA ALA A 303 28.20 14.45 23.21
C ALA A 303 27.37 15.50 23.98
N ARG A 304 28.01 16.44 24.70
CA ARG A 304 27.33 17.53 25.42
C ARG A 304 27.28 18.85 24.66
N SER A 305 28.19 19.08 23.71
CA SER A 305 28.20 20.28 22.84
C SER A 305 27.39 20.10 21.55
N GLY A 306 26.97 18.88 21.22
CA GLY A 306 25.92 18.61 20.23
C GLY A 306 24.53 19.03 20.72
N GLY A 307 24.39 20.28 21.14
CA GLY A 307 23.14 20.91 21.55
C GLY A 307 22.11 20.75 20.45
N GLY A 308 21.26 19.73 20.63
CA GLY A 308 20.02 19.45 19.92
C GLY A 308 19.93 20.01 18.51
N ALA A 309 20.64 19.39 17.54
CA ALA A 309 20.13 19.39 16.18
C ALA A 309 18.70 18.83 16.29
N SER A 310 17.73 19.74 16.26
CA SER A 310 16.41 19.45 16.78
C SER A 310 15.77 18.43 15.86
N ASP A 311 15.56 17.24 16.40
CA ASP A 311 15.13 16.00 15.73
C ASP A 311 13.64 16.09 15.36
N TRP A 312 13.26 17.17 14.68
CA TRP A 312 11.89 17.43 14.29
C TRP A 312 11.47 16.48 13.18
N LEU A 313 10.28 15.91 13.32
CA LEU A 313 9.73 14.96 12.37
C LEU A 313 8.44 15.53 11.79
N LEU A 314 8.38 15.77 10.48
CA LEU A 314 7.08 16.10 9.86
C LEU A 314 6.14 14.88 9.97
N PRO A 315 4.82 15.10 10.02
CA PRO A 315 3.87 14.00 9.94
C PRO A 315 4.14 13.18 8.66
N PRO A 316 4.15 11.84 8.73
CA PRO A 316 4.34 10.96 7.58
C PRO A 316 3.09 11.01 6.69
N TRP A 317 2.92 12.12 5.97
CA TRP A 317 1.73 12.40 5.18
C TRP A 317 1.36 11.31 4.18
N LEU A 318 2.35 10.59 3.65
CA LEU A 318 2.12 9.43 2.79
C LEU A 318 1.42 8.28 3.51
N TRP A 319 1.76 8.02 4.77
CA TRP A 319 1.08 7.02 5.58
C TRP A 319 -0.34 7.44 5.92
N PHE A 320 -0.58 8.73 6.19
CA PHE A 320 -1.94 9.22 6.43
C PHE A 320 -2.79 9.22 5.18
N TYR A 321 -2.22 9.56 4.02
CA TYR A 321 -2.90 9.34 2.75
C TYR A 321 -3.29 7.87 2.57
N PHE A 322 -2.33 6.98 2.82
CA PHE A 322 -2.51 5.56 2.62
C PHE A 322 -3.54 4.94 3.59
N LEU A 323 -3.47 5.27 4.88
CA LEU A 323 -4.33 4.70 5.92
C LEU A 323 -5.65 5.45 6.12
N GLY A 324 -5.66 6.77 5.95
CA GLY A 324 -6.83 7.61 6.22
C GLY A 324 -7.69 7.90 4.98
N VAL A 325 -7.08 8.02 3.80
CA VAL A 325 -7.83 8.30 2.57
C VAL A 325 -8.04 7.05 1.75
N LEU A 326 -6.96 6.31 1.50
CA LEU A 326 -6.99 5.19 0.57
C LEU A 326 -7.59 3.93 1.20
N ALA A 327 -7.12 3.49 2.38
CA ALA A 327 -7.58 2.25 2.99
C ALA A 327 -9.10 2.19 3.26
N PRO A 328 -9.77 3.26 3.77
CA PRO A 328 -11.22 3.26 3.94
C PRO A 328 -11.98 3.27 2.62
N GLY A 329 -11.36 3.75 1.54
CA GLY A 329 -11.92 3.73 0.20
C GLY A 329 -11.83 2.36 -0.49
N VAL A 330 -11.11 1.37 0.07
CA VAL A 330 -10.95 0.04 -0.55
C VAL A 330 -12.30 -0.65 -0.82
N PRO A 331 -13.25 -0.74 0.14
CA PRO A 331 -14.52 -1.42 -0.11
C PRO A 331 -15.31 -0.77 -1.25
N GLY A 332 -15.48 0.55 -1.22
CA GLY A 332 -16.17 1.28 -2.30
C GLY A 332 -15.44 1.16 -3.64
N ALA A 333 -14.11 1.11 -3.65
CA ALA A 333 -13.34 0.90 -4.87
C ALA A 333 -13.47 -0.54 -5.42
N LEU A 334 -13.67 -1.54 -4.55
CA LEU A 334 -13.97 -2.92 -4.95
C LEU A 334 -15.40 -3.06 -5.47
N ASP A 335 -16.35 -2.35 -4.89
CA ASP A 335 -17.73 -2.33 -5.35
C ASP A 335 -17.84 -1.61 -6.70
N GLY A 336 -17.15 -0.46 -6.87
CA GLY A 336 -17.01 0.21 -8.17
C GLY A 336 -16.35 -0.69 -9.21
N LEU A 337 -15.27 -1.40 -8.84
CA LEU A 337 -14.66 -2.41 -9.72
C LEU A 337 -15.63 -3.48 -10.21
N ARG A 338 -16.58 -3.92 -9.37
CA ARG A 338 -17.60 -4.88 -9.75
C ARG A 338 -18.60 -4.25 -10.71
N GLN A 339 -19.16 -3.09 -10.35
CA GLN A 339 -20.14 -2.37 -11.16
C GLN A 339 -19.58 -2.03 -12.55
N ASP A 340 -18.36 -1.53 -12.61
CA ASP A 340 -17.72 -1.15 -13.87
C ASP A 340 -17.26 -2.39 -14.67
N ALA A 341 -16.92 -3.52 -14.03
CA ALA A 341 -16.65 -4.76 -14.75
C ALA A 341 -17.90 -5.29 -15.45
N ASP A 342 -19.04 -5.22 -14.78
CA ASP A 342 -20.35 -5.55 -15.35
C ASP A 342 -20.66 -4.57 -16.50
N GLY A 343 -20.47 -3.26 -16.28
CA GLY A 343 -20.60 -2.23 -17.31
C GLY A 343 -19.69 -2.46 -18.53
N MET A 344 -18.43 -2.85 -18.32
CA MET A 344 -17.48 -3.17 -19.38
C MET A 344 -17.91 -4.40 -20.20
N THR A 345 -18.52 -5.42 -19.57
CA THR A 345 -19.03 -6.58 -20.33
C THR A 345 -20.19 -6.19 -21.26
N VAL A 346 -21.08 -5.31 -20.80
CA VAL A 346 -22.15 -4.73 -21.63
C VAL A 346 -21.58 -3.84 -22.74
N LEU A 347 -20.54 -3.05 -22.42
CA LEU A 347 -19.84 -2.18 -23.37
C LEU A 347 -19.09 -2.97 -24.46
N VAL A 348 -18.46 -4.09 -24.10
CA VAL A 348 -17.80 -4.99 -25.06
C VAL A 348 -18.82 -5.69 -25.97
N GLY A 349 -19.98 -6.06 -25.43
CA GLY A 349 -21.09 -6.60 -26.23
C GLY A 349 -21.57 -5.61 -27.30
N SER A 350 -21.67 -4.32 -26.97
CA SER A 350 -22.05 -3.25 -27.90
C SER A 350 -20.93 -2.82 -28.85
N LEU A 351 -19.65 -2.98 -28.48
CA LEU A 351 -18.52 -2.79 -29.41
C LEU A 351 -18.53 -3.80 -30.57
N LEU A 352 -19.05 -5.01 -30.35
CA LEU A 352 -19.15 -6.05 -31.36
C LEU A 352 -20.27 -5.77 -32.39
N THR A 353 -21.23 -4.88 -32.09
CA THR A 353 -22.37 -4.56 -32.95
C THR A 353 -22.13 -3.36 -33.90
N ASN A 354 -20.86 -2.97 -34.12
CA ASN A 354 -20.40 -1.99 -35.13
C ASN A 354 -20.85 -0.53 -34.97
N VAL A 355 -21.61 -0.17 -33.96
CA VAL A 355 -21.97 1.24 -33.71
C VAL A 355 -20.80 1.95 -33.01
N GLN A 356 -20.23 2.97 -33.68
CA GLN A 356 -19.21 3.91 -33.18
C GLN A 356 -18.03 3.31 -32.38
N ARG A 357 -17.24 2.43 -33.02
CA ARG A 357 -16.03 1.84 -32.42
C ARG A 357 -15.06 2.86 -31.78
N GLY A 358 -14.97 4.08 -32.31
CA GLY A 358 -14.07 5.13 -31.79
C GLY A 358 -14.51 5.71 -30.44
N ALA A 359 -15.77 6.11 -30.33
CA ALA A 359 -16.36 6.63 -29.08
C ALA A 359 -16.32 5.58 -27.97
N MET A 360 -16.69 4.35 -28.32
CA MET A 360 -16.72 3.23 -27.38
C MET A 360 -15.33 2.78 -26.95
N ALA A 361 -14.33 2.77 -27.85
CA ALA A 361 -12.94 2.52 -27.48
C ALA A 361 -12.39 3.61 -26.55
N LEU A 362 -12.77 4.87 -26.77
CA LEU A 362 -12.39 5.97 -25.90
C LEU A 362 -13.02 5.84 -24.50
N LEU A 363 -14.33 5.54 -24.42
CA LEU A 363 -15.04 5.29 -23.17
C LEU A 363 -14.47 4.07 -22.41
N THR A 364 -14.16 2.99 -23.13
CA THR A 364 -13.51 1.80 -22.56
C THR A 364 -12.12 2.16 -22.01
N ALA A 365 -11.35 2.96 -22.75
CA ALA A 365 -10.03 3.40 -22.32
C ALA A 365 -10.13 4.31 -21.09
N THR A 366 -11.11 5.22 -21.03
CA THR A 366 -11.32 6.08 -19.86
C THR A 366 -11.80 5.29 -18.65
N GLY A 367 -12.73 4.35 -18.80
CA GLY A 367 -13.14 3.45 -17.70
C GLY A 367 -11.98 2.58 -17.22
N ALA A 368 -11.13 2.08 -18.14
CA ALA A 368 -9.93 1.35 -17.78
C ALA A 368 -8.95 2.17 -16.91
N LEU A 369 -8.92 3.49 -17.11
CA LEU A 369 -8.10 4.41 -16.34
C LEU A 369 -8.69 4.76 -14.97
N GLU A 370 -10.02 4.74 -14.85
CA GLU A 370 -10.72 4.89 -13.58
C GLU A 370 -10.42 3.74 -12.60
N PHE A 371 -10.03 2.56 -13.10
CA PHE A 371 -9.54 1.45 -12.27
C PHE A 371 -8.10 1.56 -11.78
N LEU A 372 -7.29 2.37 -12.46
CA LEU A 372 -5.88 2.51 -12.16
C LEU A 372 -5.58 2.98 -10.72
N PRO A 373 -6.34 3.92 -10.10
CA PRO A 373 -6.20 4.26 -8.69
C PRO A 373 -6.44 3.06 -7.76
N THR A 374 -7.45 2.24 -8.04
CA THR A 374 -7.75 1.05 -7.23
C THR A 374 -6.65 0.00 -7.35
N LEU A 375 -6.16 -0.25 -8.57
CA LEU A 375 -5.00 -1.12 -8.78
C LEU A 375 -3.74 -0.58 -8.09
N LEU A 376 -3.51 0.74 -8.07
CA LEU A 376 -2.45 1.37 -7.28
C LEU A 376 -2.62 1.07 -5.81
N LEU A 377 -3.83 1.23 -5.29
CA LEU A 377 -4.11 1.02 -3.89
C LEU A 377 -3.80 -0.43 -3.49
N LEU A 378 -4.33 -1.38 -4.26
CA LEU A 378 -4.09 -2.81 -4.03
C LEU A 378 -2.61 -3.18 -4.15
N THR A 379 -1.93 -2.69 -5.18
CA THR A 379 -0.48 -2.96 -5.35
C THR A 379 0.36 -2.26 -4.28
N GLY A 380 -0.03 -1.06 -3.85
CA GLY A 380 0.56 -0.33 -2.73
C GLY A 380 0.42 -1.09 -1.42
N ILE A 381 -0.79 -1.56 -1.11
CA ILE A 381 -1.08 -2.46 0.02
C ILE A 381 -0.21 -3.71 -0.03
N ALA A 382 -0.19 -4.41 -1.17
CA ALA A 382 0.67 -5.58 -1.31
C ALA A 382 2.16 -5.24 -1.13
N GLY A 383 2.63 -4.12 -1.67
CA GLY A 383 4.01 -3.67 -1.57
C GLY A 383 4.43 -3.32 -0.14
N VAL A 384 3.50 -2.82 0.68
CA VAL A 384 3.69 -2.53 2.11
C VAL A 384 3.60 -3.83 2.92
N LEU A 385 2.64 -4.71 2.64
CA LEU A 385 2.41 -5.97 3.37
C LEU A 385 3.52 -7.00 3.18
N PHE A 386 4.18 -7.00 2.01
CA PHE A 386 5.22 -7.97 1.65
C PHE A 386 6.59 -7.31 1.39
N PRO A 387 7.17 -6.61 2.38
CA PRO A 387 8.39 -5.84 2.20
C PRO A 387 9.59 -6.71 1.80
N GLY A 388 9.67 -7.95 2.31
CA GLY A 388 10.74 -8.88 1.96
C GLY A 388 10.68 -9.38 0.52
N ALA A 389 9.48 -9.61 -0.02
CA ALA A 389 9.32 -9.98 -1.43
C ALA A 389 9.74 -8.82 -2.35
N ARG A 390 9.31 -7.59 -1.99
CA ARG A 390 9.73 -6.37 -2.68
C ARG A 390 11.23 -6.13 -2.59
N GLY A 391 11.84 -6.32 -1.43
CA GLY A 391 13.29 -6.19 -1.23
C GLY A 391 14.09 -7.14 -2.12
N ARG A 392 13.72 -8.43 -2.14
CA ARG A 392 14.33 -9.42 -3.05
C ARG A 392 14.13 -9.07 -4.52
N TRP A 393 12.98 -8.52 -4.89
CA TRP A 393 12.75 -8.05 -6.25
C TRP A 393 13.63 -6.85 -6.58
N ALA A 394 13.75 -5.86 -5.67
CA ALA A 394 14.62 -4.70 -5.83
C ALA A 394 16.09 -5.12 -6.04
N GLU A 395 16.59 -6.05 -5.22
CA GLU A 395 17.96 -6.55 -5.30
C GLU A 395 18.23 -7.26 -6.63
N ARG A 396 17.31 -8.11 -7.10
CA ARG A 396 17.43 -8.77 -8.41
C ARG A 396 17.35 -7.76 -9.56
N ARG A 397 16.34 -6.88 -9.54
CA ARG A 397 16.06 -5.88 -10.60
C ARG A 397 17.21 -4.89 -10.78
N HIS A 398 17.86 -4.51 -9.69
CA HIS A 398 18.93 -3.50 -9.66
C HIS A 398 20.33 -4.10 -9.47
N ARG A 399 20.45 -5.44 -9.45
CA ARG A 399 21.70 -6.19 -9.23
C ARG A 399 22.47 -5.72 -7.99
N LEU A 400 21.74 -5.50 -6.90
CA LEU A 400 22.32 -5.00 -5.65
C LEU A 400 23.08 -6.11 -4.95
N ARG A 401 24.36 -5.89 -4.64
CA ARG A 401 25.25 -6.87 -4.03
C ARG A 401 25.93 -6.29 -2.78
N PRO A 402 26.33 -7.11 -1.80
CA PRO A 402 27.31 -6.65 -0.83
C PRO A 402 28.62 -6.36 -1.56
N SER A 403 29.42 -5.45 -1.00
CA SER A 403 30.68 -5.02 -1.58
C SER A 403 31.68 -4.80 -0.45
N ASP A 404 32.89 -5.32 -0.65
CA ASP A 404 34.02 -5.18 0.28
C ASP A 404 34.87 -3.93 -0.07
N ASP A 405 34.32 -2.99 -0.86
CA ASP A 405 34.97 -1.73 -1.16
C ASP A 405 35.09 -0.90 0.13
N PRO A 406 36.30 -0.42 0.50
CA PRO A 406 36.50 0.33 1.74
C PRO A 406 35.65 1.60 1.83
N ALA A 407 35.30 2.22 0.70
CA ALA A 407 34.36 3.34 0.69
C ALA A 407 32.94 2.90 1.09
N ILE A 408 32.49 1.74 0.64
CA ILE A 408 31.18 1.17 1.00
C ILE A 408 31.15 0.76 2.47
N GLU A 409 32.24 0.21 3.01
CA GLU A 409 32.35 -0.07 4.45
C GLU A 409 32.28 1.21 5.28
N ALA A 410 33.01 2.26 4.89
CA ALA A 410 32.98 3.56 5.55
C ALA A 410 31.58 4.21 5.50
N MET A 411 30.89 4.12 4.35
CA MET A 411 29.49 4.56 4.23
C MET A 411 28.57 3.71 5.12
N THR A 412 28.79 2.39 5.19
CA THR A 412 27.98 1.48 6.00
C THR A 412 28.12 1.81 7.48
N ALA A 413 29.34 2.06 7.95
CA ALA A 413 29.60 2.52 9.31
C ALA A 413 28.88 3.86 9.60
N PHE A 414 28.95 4.81 8.65
CA PHE A 414 28.25 6.10 8.77
C PHE A 414 26.72 5.97 8.79
N VAL A 415 26.15 5.09 7.96
CA VAL A 415 24.70 4.82 7.98
C VAL A 415 24.30 4.15 9.28
N ARG A 416 25.07 3.16 9.75
CA ARG A 416 24.80 2.44 11.02
C ARG A 416 24.87 3.34 12.24
N SER A 417 25.69 4.40 12.23
CA SER A 417 25.70 5.37 13.33
C SER A 417 24.40 6.18 13.44
N HIS A 418 23.60 6.26 12.38
CA HIS A 418 22.31 6.97 12.35
C HIS A 418 21.10 6.03 12.30
N ALA A 419 21.27 4.83 11.74
CA ALA A 419 20.26 3.78 11.60
C ALA A 419 20.92 2.40 11.78
N PRO A 420 21.03 1.89 13.02
CA PRO A 420 21.83 0.70 13.34
C PRO A 420 21.44 -0.57 12.56
N ALA A 421 20.16 -0.73 12.24
CA ALA A 421 19.63 -1.88 11.51
C ALA A 421 19.79 -1.76 9.98
N ALA A 422 20.23 -0.61 9.46
CA ALA A 422 20.33 -0.39 8.02
C ALA A 422 21.65 -0.94 7.45
N GLY A 423 21.55 -1.63 6.33
CA GLY A 423 22.71 -2.09 5.55
C GLY A 423 22.85 -1.35 4.22
N ILE A 424 24.03 -1.36 3.62
CA ILE A 424 24.26 -0.84 2.26
C ILE A 424 24.42 -1.99 1.27
N ARG A 425 23.94 -1.81 0.04
CA ARG A 425 24.22 -2.68 -1.11
C ARG A 425 24.64 -1.83 -2.30
N LEU A 426 25.67 -2.26 -3.02
CA LEU A 426 26.16 -1.60 -4.23
C LEU A 426 25.38 -2.10 -5.46
N GLY A 427 24.89 -1.17 -6.28
CA GLY A 427 24.25 -1.46 -7.56
C GLY A 427 25.09 -1.00 -8.75
N GLU A 428 24.72 -1.43 -9.96
CA GLU A 428 25.50 -1.16 -11.21
C GLU A 428 25.07 0.12 -11.96
N ARG A 429 23.99 0.80 -11.56
CA ARG A 429 23.44 1.94 -12.33
C ARG A 429 24.23 3.22 -12.11
N HIS A 430 24.47 3.99 -13.17
CA HIS A 430 25.16 5.29 -13.11
C HIS A 430 24.23 6.51 -13.07
N ASP A 431 22.91 6.33 -13.12
CA ASP A 431 21.93 7.43 -13.16
C ASP A 431 21.33 7.80 -11.79
N ARG A 432 21.89 7.26 -10.70
CA ARG A 432 21.41 7.42 -9.32
C ARG A 432 22.59 7.51 -8.35
N LEU A 433 22.34 8.07 -7.16
CA LEU A 433 23.34 8.19 -6.09
C LEU A 433 23.08 7.14 -5.00
N ALA A 434 21.96 7.26 -4.31
CA ALA A 434 21.45 6.27 -3.40
C ALA A 434 19.93 6.12 -3.52
N ARG A 435 19.38 5.04 -2.97
CA ARG A 435 17.95 4.91 -2.68
C ARG A 435 17.69 3.86 -1.62
N VAL A 436 16.87 4.19 -0.62
CA VAL A 436 16.40 3.26 0.40
C VAL A 436 15.38 2.24 -0.13
N TYR A 437 15.37 1.03 0.40
CA TYR A 437 14.36 0.01 0.11
C TYR A 437 14.12 -0.95 1.28
N PRO A 438 12.89 -1.47 1.44
CA PRO A 438 12.55 -2.38 2.52
C PRO A 438 13.07 -3.80 2.23
N VAL A 439 13.56 -4.49 3.26
CA VAL A 439 13.78 -5.96 3.24
C VAL A 439 12.95 -6.69 4.30
N GLY A 440 12.42 -5.94 5.26
CA GLY A 440 11.40 -6.33 6.22
C GLY A 440 10.61 -5.09 6.64
N TRP A 441 9.75 -5.23 7.64
CA TRP A 441 8.98 -4.09 8.17
C TRP A 441 9.84 -3.11 8.96
N ARG A 442 10.86 -3.63 9.66
CA ARG A 442 11.83 -2.84 10.44
C ARG A 442 13.25 -2.92 9.90
N GLU A 443 13.44 -3.72 8.86
CA GLU A 443 14.72 -3.91 8.22
C GLU A 443 14.70 -3.26 6.85
N ALA A 444 15.71 -2.47 6.58
CA ALA A 444 15.82 -1.77 5.32
C ALA A 444 17.28 -1.62 4.93
N ARG A 445 17.49 -1.39 3.64
CA ARG A 445 18.82 -1.25 3.05
C ARG A 445 18.87 -0.01 2.19
N VAL A 446 20.06 0.56 2.05
CA VAL A 446 20.34 1.67 1.15
C VAL A 446 21.08 1.11 -0.06
N ALA A 447 20.46 1.19 -1.23
CA ALA A 447 21.12 0.91 -2.49
C ALA A 447 22.03 2.09 -2.83
N VAL A 448 23.34 1.90 -2.82
CA VAL A 448 24.35 2.88 -3.24
C VAL A 448 24.79 2.56 -4.67
N TYR A 449 25.10 3.59 -5.44
CA TYR A 449 25.48 3.48 -6.84
C TYR A 449 26.85 4.15 -7.08
N PRO A 450 27.59 3.79 -8.15
CA PRO A 450 28.96 4.26 -8.39
C PRO A 450 29.14 5.80 -8.33
N PRO A 451 28.18 6.64 -8.79
CA PRO A 451 28.31 8.08 -8.66
C PRO A 451 28.40 8.57 -7.21
N LEU A 452 27.77 7.89 -6.25
CA LEU A 452 27.87 8.26 -4.83
C LEU A 452 29.19 7.79 -4.21
N VAL A 453 29.75 6.68 -4.67
CA VAL A 453 31.11 6.23 -4.28
C VAL A 453 32.13 7.27 -4.74
N SER A 454 32.04 7.73 -5.99
CA SER A 454 32.87 8.83 -6.50
C SER A 454 32.66 10.14 -5.74
N LEU A 455 31.41 10.46 -5.35
CA LEU A 455 31.11 11.65 -4.55
C LEU A 455 31.74 11.55 -3.16
N TRP A 456 31.70 10.38 -2.52
CA TRP A 456 32.27 10.16 -1.20
C TRP A 456 33.78 10.39 -1.13
N SER A 457 34.49 10.02 -2.19
CA SER A 457 35.94 10.28 -2.30
C SER A 457 36.25 11.76 -2.57
N ARG A 458 35.38 12.49 -3.28
CA ARG A 458 35.64 13.88 -3.72
C ARG A 458 35.08 14.95 -2.78
N ASP A 459 33.89 14.73 -2.23
CA ASP A 459 33.16 15.63 -1.34
C ASP A 459 32.37 14.79 -0.33
N ARG A 460 33.07 14.39 0.74
CA ARG A 460 32.53 13.49 1.75
C ARG A 460 31.28 14.06 2.42
N GLU A 461 31.22 15.37 2.69
CA GLU A 461 30.08 16.02 3.31
C GLU A 461 28.83 15.96 2.41
N ALA A 462 28.99 16.22 1.11
CA ALA A 462 27.87 16.10 0.16
C ALA A 462 27.38 14.65 0.06
N ALA A 463 28.28 13.68 0.06
CA ALA A 463 27.89 12.26 0.06
C ALA A 463 27.18 11.85 1.36
N GLN A 464 27.63 12.36 2.51
CA GLN A 464 26.95 12.19 3.79
C GLN A 464 25.55 12.81 3.77
N ALA A 465 25.37 13.99 3.17
CA ALA A 465 24.05 14.61 3.01
C ALA A 465 23.07 13.69 2.25
N VAL A 466 23.53 13.05 1.17
CA VAL A 466 22.72 12.08 0.40
C VAL A 466 22.35 10.88 1.28
N LEU A 467 23.30 10.30 2.00
CA LEU A 467 23.02 9.14 2.86
C LEU A 467 22.08 9.49 4.02
N LEU A 468 22.24 10.67 4.63
CA LEU A 468 21.35 11.15 5.69
C LEU A 468 19.93 11.40 5.17
N HIS A 469 19.78 11.91 3.94
CA HIS A 469 18.48 12.03 3.29
C HIS A 469 17.80 10.65 3.18
N GLU A 470 18.51 9.62 2.73
CA GLU A 470 17.96 8.25 2.68
C GLU A 470 17.65 7.69 4.08
N VAL A 471 18.47 8.00 5.08
CA VAL A 471 18.21 7.64 6.48
C VAL A 471 16.95 8.33 7.03
N ALA A 472 16.64 9.56 6.59
CA ALA A 472 15.41 10.22 7.01
C ALA A 472 14.16 9.47 6.54
N HIS A 473 14.16 8.98 5.30
CA HIS A 473 13.09 8.13 4.78
C HIS A 473 12.97 6.79 5.53
N LEU A 474 14.08 6.26 6.07
CA LEU A 474 14.04 5.13 7.00
C LEU A 474 13.32 5.50 8.30
N ARG A 475 13.75 6.59 8.94
CA ARG A 475 13.19 7.08 10.21
C ARG A 475 11.69 7.39 10.11
N GLN A 476 11.21 7.83 8.96
CA GLN A 476 9.80 8.14 8.72
C GLN A 476 8.96 6.93 8.29
N GLY A 477 9.59 5.80 7.94
CA GLY A 477 8.90 4.64 7.37
C GLY A 477 8.50 4.83 5.90
N ASP A 478 8.94 5.90 5.23
CA ASP A 478 8.58 6.22 3.84
C ASP A 478 9.09 5.15 2.85
N HIS A 479 10.19 4.49 3.19
CA HIS A 479 10.78 3.44 2.36
C HIS A 479 9.80 2.28 2.05
N LEU A 480 8.83 2.02 2.92
CA LEU A 480 7.77 1.02 2.68
C LEU A 480 6.74 1.46 1.64
N ILE A 481 6.52 2.76 1.44
CA ILE A 481 5.58 3.26 0.42
C ILE A 481 6.34 3.62 -0.85
N VAL A 482 7.39 4.43 -0.73
CA VAL A 482 8.05 5.13 -1.86
C VAL A 482 9.50 4.71 -2.12
N GLY A 483 10.03 3.76 -1.34
CA GLY A 483 11.38 3.21 -1.53
C GLY A 483 11.63 2.63 -2.93
N LEU A 484 12.86 2.20 -3.20
CA LEU A 484 13.20 1.54 -4.47
C LEU A 484 12.16 0.44 -4.76
N ALA A 485 11.83 0.28 -6.04
CA ALA A 485 10.89 -0.78 -6.45
C ALA A 485 9.47 -0.64 -5.85
N GLY A 486 9.10 0.55 -5.35
CA GLY A 486 7.74 0.81 -4.85
C GLY A 486 6.72 0.93 -5.98
N PRO A 487 5.58 0.23 -5.90
CA PRO A 487 4.52 0.31 -6.92
C PRO A 487 3.95 1.73 -7.01
N PHE A 488 3.86 2.44 -5.88
CA PHE A 488 3.34 3.79 -5.81
C PHE A 488 4.03 4.77 -6.78
N ALA A 489 5.37 4.86 -6.72
CA ALA A 489 6.13 5.75 -7.60
C ALA A 489 6.10 5.32 -9.07
N TRP A 490 5.89 4.03 -9.35
CA TRP A 490 5.72 3.53 -10.71
C TRP A 490 4.36 3.98 -11.27
N VAL A 491 3.28 3.81 -10.51
CA VAL A 491 1.95 4.19 -10.99
C VAL A 491 1.80 5.70 -11.16
N VAL A 492 2.29 6.53 -10.22
CA VAL A 492 2.26 8.00 -10.39
C VAL A 492 2.94 8.43 -11.71
N ARG A 493 3.98 7.72 -12.15
CA ARG A 493 4.62 7.98 -13.46
C ARG A 493 3.77 7.46 -14.62
N MET A 494 3.19 6.28 -14.51
CA MET A 494 2.29 5.73 -15.52
C MET A 494 1.08 6.65 -15.76
N TRP A 495 0.58 7.31 -14.71
CA TRP A 495 -0.48 8.31 -14.82
C TRP A 495 -0.06 9.54 -15.62
N GLY A 496 1.13 10.06 -15.37
CA GLY A 496 1.63 11.18 -16.18
C GLY A 496 1.78 10.82 -17.66
N VAL A 497 2.08 9.54 -17.96
CA VAL A 497 2.08 9.03 -19.34
C VAL A 497 0.65 8.91 -19.88
N ALA A 498 -0.27 8.34 -19.10
CA ALA A 498 -1.68 8.23 -19.50
C ALA A 498 -2.27 9.61 -19.80
N LEU A 499 -2.06 10.59 -18.92
CA LEU A 499 -2.47 11.98 -19.13
C LEU A 499 -1.89 12.59 -20.40
N ALA A 500 -0.59 12.38 -20.66
CA ALA A 500 0.07 12.87 -21.87
C ALA A 500 -0.53 12.26 -23.15
N VAL A 501 -1.08 11.04 -23.08
CA VAL A 501 -1.75 10.38 -24.21
C VAL A 501 -3.21 10.78 -24.34
N LEU A 502 -3.96 10.84 -23.24
CA LEU A 502 -5.40 11.13 -23.26
C LEU A 502 -5.71 12.57 -23.62
N THR A 503 -4.91 13.53 -23.12
CA THR A 503 -5.13 14.96 -23.36
C THR A 503 -5.21 15.29 -24.86
N PRO A 504 -4.24 14.89 -25.72
CA PRO A 504 -4.33 15.16 -27.15
C PRO A 504 -5.45 14.38 -27.83
N VAL A 505 -5.74 13.14 -27.41
CA VAL A 505 -6.86 12.35 -27.97
C VAL A 505 -8.19 13.06 -27.72
N SER A 506 -8.38 13.60 -26.51
CA SER A 506 -9.55 14.38 -26.13
C SER A 506 -9.68 15.66 -26.97
N ALA A 507 -8.57 16.35 -27.19
CA ALA A 507 -8.54 17.57 -27.99
C ALA A 507 -8.87 17.31 -29.47
N VAL A 508 -8.37 16.22 -30.05
CA VAL A 508 -8.71 15.83 -31.44
C VAL A 508 -10.20 15.51 -31.54
N TYR A 509 -10.75 14.81 -30.57
CA TYR A 509 -12.18 14.46 -30.55
C TYR A 509 -13.08 15.71 -30.41
N LEU A 510 -12.63 16.70 -29.61
CA LEU A 510 -13.30 17.99 -29.48
C LEU A 510 -13.41 18.72 -30.83
N VAL A 511 -12.35 18.69 -31.63
CA VAL A 511 -12.31 19.37 -32.94
C VAL A 511 -13.11 18.61 -34.00
N ALA A 512 -13.20 17.27 -33.89
CA ALA A 512 -13.78 16.42 -34.93
C ALA A 512 -15.25 15.99 -34.70
N GLY A 513 -15.77 16.02 -33.46
CA GLY A 513 -16.94 15.22 -33.05
C GLY A 513 -18.36 15.81 -33.20
N GLY A 514 -18.53 17.06 -33.65
CA GLY A 514 -19.87 17.68 -33.75
C GLY A 514 -20.65 17.75 -32.42
N VAL A 515 -21.97 17.96 -32.47
CA VAL A 515 -22.82 18.17 -31.26
C VAL A 515 -22.88 16.94 -30.34
N GLY A 516 -22.87 15.71 -30.88
CA GLY A 516 -22.76 14.47 -30.09
C GLY A 516 -21.38 14.28 -29.44
N GLY A 517 -20.37 15.01 -29.91
CA GLY A 517 -19.04 15.03 -29.33
C GLY A 517 -18.99 15.73 -27.97
N SER A 518 -19.93 16.62 -27.62
CA SER A 518 -19.88 17.41 -26.38
C SER A 518 -20.10 16.56 -25.12
N SER A 519 -21.04 15.63 -25.15
CA SER A 519 -21.30 14.72 -24.02
C SER A 519 -20.14 13.75 -23.79
N LEU A 520 -19.61 13.18 -24.88
CA LEU A 520 -18.43 12.32 -24.83
C LEU A 520 -17.19 13.10 -24.37
N LEU A 521 -17.02 14.33 -24.87
CA LEU A 521 -15.97 15.23 -24.43
C LEU A 521 -16.09 15.55 -22.95
N THR A 522 -17.30 15.80 -22.45
CA THR A 522 -17.52 16.10 -21.03
C THR A 522 -17.14 14.88 -20.17
N ALA A 523 -17.53 13.68 -20.57
CA ALA A 523 -17.12 12.44 -19.89
C ALA A 523 -15.60 12.26 -19.90
N VAL A 524 -14.96 12.43 -21.07
CA VAL A 524 -13.51 12.30 -21.22
C VAL A 524 -12.78 13.37 -20.40
N LEU A 525 -13.28 14.60 -20.41
CA LEU A 525 -12.70 15.71 -19.65
C LEU A 525 -12.83 15.47 -18.14
N LYS A 526 -13.95 14.91 -17.67
CA LYS A 526 -14.11 14.47 -16.28
C LYS A 526 -13.02 13.48 -15.90
N VAL A 527 -12.76 12.47 -16.72
CA VAL A 527 -11.68 11.51 -16.45
C VAL A 527 -10.31 12.19 -16.49
N VAL A 528 -10.02 12.97 -17.54
CA VAL A 528 -8.73 13.65 -17.72
C VAL A 528 -8.45 14.64 -16.59
N ALA A 529 -9.47 15.32 -16.05
CA ALA A 529 -9.33 16.28 -14.96
C ALA A 529 -9.37 15.64 -13.57
N ALA A 530 -10.13 14.56 -13.38
CA ALA A 530 -10.13 13.79 -12.13
C ALA A 530 -8.73 13.26 -11.80
N LEU A 531 -7.96 12.88 -12.83
CA LEU A 531 -6.61 12.36 -12.66
C LEU A 531 -5.63 13.36 -11.97
N PRO A 532 -5.36 14.58 -12.48
CA PRO A 532 -4.49 15.51 -11.78
C PRO A 532 -5.04 15.91 -10.41
N ILE A 533 -6.36 16.06 -10.26
CA ILE A 533 -7.01 16.38 -8.98
C ILE A 533 -6.74 15.31 -7.92
N THR A 534 -6.88 14.04 -8.28
CA THR A 534 -6.63 12.90 -7.38
C THR A 534 -5.13 12.73 -7.07
N LEU A 535 -4.24 13.17 -7.96
CA LEU A 535 -2.79 13.16 -7.74
C LEU A 535 -2.28 14.28 -6.82
N ILE A 536 -3.04 15.34 -6.55
CA ILE A 536 -2.58 16.48 -5.71
C ILE A 536 -2.09 16.00 -4.34
N LEU A 537 -2.90 15.19 -3.64
CA LEU A 537 -2.56 14.69 -2.30
C LEU A 537 -1.33 13.76 -2.31
N PRO A 538 -1.26 12.68 -3.11
CA PRO A 538 -0.09 11.81 -3.12
C PRO A 538 1.20 12.54 -3.54
N VAL A 539 1.13 13.46 -4.50
CA VAL A 539 2.29 14.29 -4.90
C VAL A 539 2.71 15.22 -3.75
N ALA A 540 1.78 15.86 -3.06
CA ALA A 540 2.09 16.68 -1.90
C ALA A 540 2.71 15.86 -0.76
N GLY A 541 2.22 14.63 -0.52
CA GLY A 541 2.82 13.70 0.42
C GLY A 541 4.26 13.32 0.05
N LEU A 542 4.51 13.02 -1.23
CA LEU A 542 5.86 12.75 -1.76
C LEU A 542 6.79 13.95 -1.56
N TRP A 543 6.32 15.15 -1.89
CA TRP A 543 7.10 16.37 -1.72
C TRP A 543 7.40 16.64 -0.25
N ALA A 544 6.43 16.48 0.63
CA ALA A 544 6.64 16.69 2.06
C ALA A 544 7.65 15.67 2.64
N ALA A 545 7.62 14.41 2.20
CA ALA A 545 8.61 13.41 2.57
C ALA A 545 10.03 13.81 2.12
N GLU A 546 10.20 14.22 0.87
CA GLU A 546 11.50 14.67 0.32
C GLU A 546 12.03 15.92 1.04
N LEU A 547 11.17 16.92 1.30
CA LEU A 547 11.55 18.14 2.03
C LEU A 547 11.89 17.85 3.50
N SER A 548 11.19 16.90 4.12
CA SER A 548 11.54 16.41 5.46
C SER A 548 12.91 15.75 5.49
N ALA A 549 13.20 14.91 4.50
CA ALA A 549 14.46 14.20 4.38
C ALA A 549 15.64 15.16 4.13
N ASP A 550 15.45 16.15 3.28
CA ASP A 550 16.41 17.25 3.07
C ASP A 550 16.70 18.02 4.35
N ARG A 551 15.65 18.34 5.12
CA ARG A 551 15.80 19.04 6.39
C ARG A 551 16.64 18.25 7.38
N TYR A 552 16.40 16.94 7.48
CA TYR A 552 17.19 16.07 8.34
C TYR A 552 18.67 16.07 7.92
N ALA A 553 18.96 15.86 6.64
CA ALA A 553 20.32 15.90 6.12
C ALA A 553 21.00 17.27 6.39
N MET A 554 20.32 18.36 6.10
CA MET A 554 20.81 19.71 6.36
C MET A 554 21.08 19.97 7.84
N SER A 555 20.21 19.50 8.75
CA SER A 555 20.40 19.72 10.19
C SER A 555 21.65 19.01 10.73
N ALA A 556 22.11 17.97 10.05
CA ALA A 556 23.25 17.15 10.47
C ALA A 556 24.57 17.57 9.80
N VAL A 557 24.58 17.92 8.51
CA VAL A 557 25.82 18.28 7.77
C VAL A 557 25.83 19.70 7.20
N GLY A 558 24.77 20.48 7.43
CA GLY A 558 24.66 21.87 7.01
C GLY A 558 24.05 22.07 5.61
N PRO A 559 23.54 23.29 5.32
CA PRO A 559 22.85 23.61 4.06
C PRO A 559 23.79 23.61 2.85
N ALA A 560 25.07 23.96 3.04
CA ALA A 560 26.06 23.99 1.95
C ALA A 560 26.33 22.57 1.40
N ALA A 561 26.51 21.58 2.28
CA ALA A 561 26.71 20.19 1.91
C ALA A 561 25.50 19.63 1.14
N LEU A 562 24.28 19.91 1.62
CA LEU A 562 23.06 19.54 0.91
C LEU A 562 22.96 20.23 -0.46
N ALA A 563 23.28 21.51 -0.56
CA ALA A 563 23.24 22.23 -1.83
C ALA A 563 24.24 21.65 -2.86
N ARG A 564 25.45 21.27 -2.45
CA ARG A 564 26.42 20.58 -3.29
C ARG A 564 25.95 19.18 -3.69
N ALA A 565 25.33 18.44 -2.77
CA ALA A 565 24.73 17.14 -3.03
C ALA A 565 23.57 17.20 -4.05
N LEU A 566 22.75 18.24 -3.98
CA LEU A 566 21.65 18.50 -4.90
C LEU A 566 22.09 19.17 -6.22
N GLY A 567 23.38 19.49 -6.34
CA GLY A 567 23.99 20.20 -7.47
C GLY A 567 23.80 19.50 -8.83
N PRO A 568 24.31 20.10 -9.93
CA PRO A 568 23.91 19.83 -11.32
C PRO A 568 24.35 18.47 -11.90
N ALA A 569 24.62 17.45 -11.07
CA ALA A 569 25.00 16.11 -11.49
C ALA A 569 23.93 15.34 -12.30
N ARG A 570 22.84 16.00 -12.74
CA ARG A 570 21.83 15.38 -13.59
C ARG A 570 22.11 15.68 -15.06
N PRO A 571 22.34 14.66 -15.91
CA PRO A 571 22.36 14.87 -17.36
C PRO A 571 21.06 15.54 -17.83
N ARG A 572 21.15 16.38 -18.88
CA ARG A 572 20.00 17.07 -19.48
C ARG A 572 18.93 16.05 -19.87
N ALA A 573 17.94 15.85 -19.01
CA ALA A 573 16.79 15.01 -19.30
C ALA A 573 15.82 15.75 -20.25
N HIS A 574 15.17 15.01 -21.15
CA HIS A 574 14.10 15.54 -22.01
C HIS A 574 12.99 16.21 -21.17
N ALA A 575 12.32 17.22 -21.75
CA ALA A 575 11.28 18.01 -21.07
C ALA A 575 10.19 17.16 -20.40
N VAL A 576 9.68 16.14 -21.10
CA VAL A 576 8.66 15.21 -20.56
C VAL A 576 9.16 14.46 -19.34
N ARG A 577 10.38 13.92 -19.38
CA ARG A 577 10.99 13.22 -18.24
C ARG A 577 11.21 14.16 -17.06
N ARG A 578 11.51 15.45 -17.31
CA ARG A 578 11.59 16.47 -16.25
C ARG A 578 10.22 16.73 -15.62
N ALA A 579 9.17 16.88 -16.42
CA ALA A 579 7.80 17.04 -15.92
C ALA A 579 7.35 15.84 -15.08
N LEU A 580 7.56 14.61 -15.56
CA LEU A 580 7.25 13.39 -14.79
C LEU A 580 8.07 13.27 -13.50
N ALA A 581 9.29 13.80 -13.46
CA ALA A 581 10.10 13.82 -12.26
C ALA A 581 9.54 14.78 -11.19
N LEU A 582 8.81 15.83 -11.58
CA LEU A 582 8.15 16.75 -10.65
C LEU A 582 7.03 16.06 -9.86
N LEU A 583 6.43 15.00 -10.41
CA LEU A 583 5.41 14.23 -9.70
C LEU A 583 5.99 13.43 -8.52
N SER A 584 7.28 13.10 -8.55
CA SER A 584 7.91 12.32 -7.48
C SER A 584 8.93 13.08 -6.65
N HIS A 585 9.40 14.23 -7.12
CA HIS A 585 10.37 15.05 -6.40
C HIS A 585 10.01 16.54 -6.53
N PRO A 586 10.10 17.33 -5.45
CA PRO A 586 9.90 18.76 -5.51
C PRO A 586 10.97 19.42 -6.39
N PRO A 587 10.65 20.56 -7.06
CA PRO A 587 11.63 21.34 -7.81
C PRO A 587 12.87 21.67 -6.98
N LEU A 588 14.06 21.64 -7.59
CA LEU A 588 15.32 21.94 -6.88
C LEU A 588 15.30 23.29 -6.16
N ARG A 589 14.72 24.32 -6.80
CA ARG A 589 14.55 25.65 -6.19
C ARG A 589 13.71 25.59 -4.91
N LEU A 590 12.66 24.77 -4.90
CA LEU A 590 11.79 24.59 -3.73
C LEU A 590 12.55 23.85 -2.61
N ARG A 591 13.32 22.81 -2.93
CA ARG A 591 14.17 22.09 -1.97
C ARG A 591 15.17 23.02 -1.29
N LEU A 592 15.90 23.81 -2.09
CA LEU A 592 16.88 24.78 -1.59
C LEU A 592 16.23 25.92 -0.80
N TRP A 593 15.05 26.39 -1.22
CA TRP A 593 14.30 27.42 -0.49
C TRP A 593 13.81 26.88 0.86
N ALA A 594 13.21 25.70 0.89
CA ALA A 594 12.76 25.05 2.12
C ALA A 594 13.90 24.82 3.11
N ALA A 595 15.08 24.44 2.61
CA ALA A 595 16.30 24.34 3.41
C ALA A 595 16.67 25.68 4.07
N ARG A 596 16.56 26.80 3.34
CA ARG A 596 16.86 28.15 3.87
C ARG A 596 15.88 28.66 4.93
N LEU A 597 14.64 28.17 4.96
CA LEU A 597 13.64 28.62 5.94
C LEU A 597 13.88 28.07 7.35
N TRP A 598 14.84 27.17 7.53
CA TRP A 598 15.15 26.58 8.82
C TRP A 598 15.85 27.59 9.77
N PRO A 599 15.49 27.64 11.08
CA PRO A 599 14.58 26.75 11.80
C PRO A 599 13.08 27.11 11.79
N GLY A 600 12.71 28.32 11.34
CA GLY A 600 11.34 28.84 11.41
C GLY A 600 10.33 28.18 10.47
N GLY A 601 10.77 27.57 9.37
CA GLY A 601 9.92 27.02 8.30
C GLY A 601 9.14 25.75 8.64
N THR A 602 9.21 25.22 9.87
CA THR A 602 8.56 23.95 10.21
C THR A 602 7.05 24.00 10.09
N ALA A 603 6.42 25.12 10.48
CA ALA A 603 4.98 25.29 10.33
C ALA A 603 4.58 25.31 8.84
N ALA A 604 5.32 26.01 7.98
CA ALA A 604 5.06 26.03 6.55
C ALA A 604 5.14 24.63 5.92
N LEU A 605 6.14 23.82 6.31
CA LEU A 605 6.28 22.45 5.83
C LEU A 605 5.18 21.51 6.36
N ALA A 606 4.75 21.66 7.61
CA ALA A 606 3.64 20.90 8.16
C ALA A 606 2.29 21.32 7.54
N ALA A 607 2.15 22.58 7.11
CA ALA A 607 0.96 23.09 6.43
C ALA A 607 0.85 22.66 4.95
N LEU A 608 1.89 22.05 4.35
CA LEU A 608 1.85 21.60 2.95
C LEU A 608 0.69 20.64 2.67
N TRP A 609 0.39 19.73 3.59
CA TRP A 609 -0.69 18.76 3.41
C TRP A 609 -2.09 19.40 3.51
N PRO A 610 -2.42 20.17 4.58
CA PRO A 610 -3.66 20.96 4.59
C PRO A 610 -3.82 21.85 3.36
N LEU A 611 -2.74 22.52 2.93
CA LEU A 611 -2.77 23.35 1.72
C LEU A 611 -3.08 22.51 0.48
N ALA A 612 -2.55 21.30 0.36
CA ALA A 612 -2.87 20.40 -0.74
C ALA A 612 -4.35 19.98 -0.76
N VAL A 613 -4.99 19.83 0.40
CA VAL A 613 -6.45 19.59 0.48
C VAL A 613 -7.21 20.80 -0.07
N VAL A 614 -6.83 22.02 0.33
CA VAL A 614 -7.44 23.27 -0.17
C VAL A 614 -7.23 23.42 -1.68
N VAL A 615 -6.01 23.19 -2.17
CA VAL A 615 -5.69 23.22 -3.60
C VAL A 615 -6.49 22.18 -4.37
N ARG A 616 -6.72 20.99 -3.81
CA ARG A 616 -7.57 19.97 -4.41
C ARG A 616 -9.02 20.44 -4.53
N ILE A 617 -9.59 21.01 -3.48
CA ILE A 617 -10.97 21.55 -3.51
C ILE A 617 -11.07 22.68 -4.54
N ALA A 618 -10.12 23.61 -4.56
CA ALA A 618 -10.07 24.67 -5.55
C ALA A 618 -9.95 24.13 -6.99
N ALA A 619 -9.17 23.07 -7.20
CA ALA A 619 -9.05 22.42 -8.50
C ALA A 619 -10.36 21.76 -8.94
N ILE A 620 -11.11 21.13 -8.03
CA ILE A 620 -12.46 20.61 -8.28
C ILE A 620 -13.40 21.74 -8.71
N VAL A 621 -13.41 22.85 -7.96
CA VAL A 621 -14.23 24.04 -8.28
C VAL A 621 -13.92 24.61 -9.66
N VAL A 622 -12.64 24.82 -9.99
CA VAL A 622 -12.23 25.31 -11.31
C VAL A 622 -12.63 24.33 -12.40
N PHE A 623 -12.49 23.04 -12.15
CA PHE A 623 -12.86 22.01 -13.10
C PHE A 623 -14.36 21.99 -13.39
N GLU A 624 -15.20 21.97 -12.35
CA GLU A 624 -16.66 22.00 -12.50
C GLU A 624 -17.13 23.26 -13.22
N LEU A 625 -16.49 24.40 -12.96
CA LEU A 625 -16.77 25.64 -13.68
C LEU A 625 -16.49 25.47 -15.18
N VAL A 626 -15.34 24.92 -15.55
CA VAL A 626 -14.99 24.65 -16.96
C VAL A 626 -15.97 23.63 -17.58
N ALA A 627 -16.30 22.57 -16.85
CA ALA A 627 -17.22 21.54 -17.33
C ALA A 627 -18.60 22.12 -17.65
N LEU A 628 -19.18 22.93 -16.75
CA LEU A 628 -20.49 23.57 -16.97
C LEU A 628 -20.47 24.57 -18.13
N ASN A 629 -19.39 25.35 -18.29
CA ASN A 629 -19.27 26.26 -19.43
C ASN A 629 -19.22 25.49 -20.75
N LEU A 630 -18.55 24.33 -20.79
CA LEU A 630 -18.48 23.47 -21.97
C LEU A 630 -19.80 22.79 -22.31
N THR A 631 -20.70 22.63 -21.34
CA THR A 631 -22.07 22.14 -21.56
C THR A 631 -23.06 23.26 -21.91
N GLY A 632 -22.58 24.48 -22.20
CA GLY A 632 -23.39 25.58 -22.71
C GLY A 632 -23.93 26.56 -21.66
N PHE A 633 -23.61 26.38 -20.37
CA PHE A 633 -23.97 27.39 -19.36
C PHE A 633 -23.13 28.65 -19.55
N SER A 634 -23.72 29.81 -19.30
CA SER A 634 -22.93 31.04 -19.21
C SER A 634 -22.01 31.00 -18.00
N PHE A 635 -20.87 31.70 -18.06
CA PHE A 635 -19.92 31.76 -16.95
C PHE A 635 -20.58 32.18 -15.62
N GLY A 636 -21.52 33.12 -15.65
CA GLY A 636 -22.24 33.59 -14.47
C GLY A 636 -23.23 32.57 -13.89
N GLU A 637 -23.82 31.71 -14.72
CA GLU A 637 -24.63 30.58 -14.24
C GLU A 637 -23.74 29.49 -13.67
N SER A 638 -22.68 29.09 -14.39
CA SER A 638 -21.73 28.09 -13.89
C SER A 638 -21.10 28.51 -12.56
N ALA A 639 -20.69 29.77 -12.42
CA ALA A 639 -20.12 30.28 -11.18
C ALA A 639 -21.12 30.22 -10.01
N ARG A 640 -22.39 30.63 -10.23
CA ARG A 640 -23.43 30.55 -9.21
C ARG A 640 -23.72 29.10 -8.79
N THR A 641 -23.80 28.19 -9.77
CA THR A 641 -24.02 26.76 -9.52
C THR A 641 -22.88 26.16 -8.70
N VAL A 642 -21.62 26.38 -9.12
CA VAL A 642 -20.44 25.83 -8.40
C VAL A 642 -20.28 26.45 -7.01
N ILE A 643 -20.54 27.75 -6.85
CA ILE A 643 -20.55 28.40 -5.53
C ILE A 643 -21.64 27.79 -4.64
N GLY A 644 -22.81 27.47 -5.20
CA GLY A 644 -23.89 26.77 -4.52
C GLY A 644 -23.52 25.36 -4.02
N TRP A 645 -22.61 24.67 -4.72
CA TRP A 645 -22.10 23.35 -4.33
C TRP A 645 -20.94 23.39 -3.34
N LEU A 646 -20.31 24.55 -3.13
CA LEU A 646 -19.14 24.66 -2.27
C LEU A 646 -19.41 24.20 -0.81
N PRO A 647 -20.56 24.49 -0.18
CA PRO A 647 -20.88 23.97 1.15
C PRO A 647 -20.94 22.44 1.20
N GLU A 648 -21.50 21.80 0.18
CA GLU A 648 -21.57 20.34 0.08
C GLU A 648 -20.17 19.73 -0.09
N GLN A 649 -19.34 20.33 -0.96
CA GLN A 649 -17.95 19.91 -1.15
C GLN A 649 -17.12 20.06 0.13
N LEU A 650 -17.29 21.17 0.85
CA LEU A 650 -16.66 21.39 2.16
C LEU A 650 -17.17 20.41 3.22
N SER A 651 -18.47 20.08 3.20
CA SER A 651 -19.06 19.06 4.07
C SER A 651 -18.45 17.67 3.81
N SER A 652 -18.31 17.28 2.54
CA SER A 652 -17.64 16.05 2.13
C SER A 652 -16.16 16.02 2.57
N ALA A 653 -15.46 17.16 2.46
CA ALA A 653 -14.09 17.30 2.92
C ALA A 653 -13.93 17.41 4.45
N ARG A 654 -15.03 17.64 5.20
CA ARG A 654 -15.00 17.95 6.63
C ARG A 654 -14.36 16.85 7.47
N THR A 655 -14.67 15.59 7.16
CA THR A 655 -14.07 14.43 7.83
C THR A 655 -12.56 14.46 7.67
N GLN A 656 -12.08 14.61 6.43
CA GLN A 656 -10.64 14.68 6.13
C GLN A 656 -9.96 15.88 6.80
N LEU A 657 -10.58 17.06 6.79
CA LEU A 657 -10.04 18.26 7.44
C LEU A 657 -9.97 18.09 8.97
N THR A 658 -10.96 17.44 9.57
CA THR A 658 -11.00 17.13 11.01
C THR A 658 -9.90 16.15 11.38
N GLU A 659 -9.71 15.08 10.60
CA GLU A 659 -8.63 14.11 10.79
C GLU A 659 -7.25 14.75 10.69
N VAL A 660 -7.01 15.57 9.68
CA VAL A 660 -5.74 16.30 9.50
C VAL A 660 -5.48 17.25 10.68
N THR A 661 -6.52 17.93 11.15
CA THR A 661 -6.43 18.84 12.32
C THR A 661 -6.10 18.07 13.59
N ALA A 662 -6.85 17.00 13.89
CA ALA A 662 -6.64 16.15 15.06
C ALA A 662 -5.23 15.54 15.05
N LEU A 663 -4.80 15.06 13.88
CA LEU A 663 -3.47 14.54 13.69
C LEU A 663 -2.40 15.59 13.96
N LEU A 664 -2.48 16.80 13.40
CA LEU A 664 -1.50 17.85 13.62
C LEU A 664 -1.41 18.23 15.11
N VAL A 665 -2.54 18.31 15.80
CA VAL A 665 -2.59 18.60 17.25
C VAL A 665 -1.94 17.47 18.06
N ALA A 666 -2.21 16.20 17.70
CA ALA A 666 -1.68 15.04 18.41
C ALA A 666 -0.24 14.66 18.01
N TRP A 667 0.23 15.12 16.85
CA TRP A 667 1.50 14.68 16.26
C TRP A 667 2.72 14.83 17.16
N PRO A 668 2.91 15.91 17.93
CA PRO A 668 4.03 16.03 18.86
C PRO A 668 4.14 14.87 19.88
N LEU A 669 3.00 14.27 20.23
CA LEU A 669 2.90 13.12 21.14
C LEU A 669 3.09 11.79 20.39
N ILE A 670 2.63 11.71 19.14
CA ILE A 670 2.70 10.51 18.30
C ILE A 670 4.09 10.31 17.70
N ALA A 671 4.78 11.39 17.29
CA ALA A 671 6.05 11.31 16.58
C ALA A 671 7.14 10.49 17.31
N PRO A 672 7.30 10.58 18.65
CA PRO A 672 8.22 9.70 19.37
C PRO A 672 7.87 8.23 19.29
N LEU A 673 6.58 7.88 19.32
CA LEU A 673 6.11 6.51 19.17
C LEU A 673 6.31 6.04 17.74
N TRP A 674 5.99 6.89 16.77
CA TRP A 674 6.19 6.63 15.35
C TRP A 674 7.65 6.31 15.04
N LEU A 675 8.59 7.12 15.55
CA LEU A 675 10.02 6.87 15.34
C LEU A 675 10.47 5.52 15.93
N ARG A 676 9.94 5.13 17.10
CA ARG A 676 10.23 3.83 17.73
C ARG A 676 9.72 2.64 16.91
N VAL A 677 8.65 2.81 16.15
CA VAL A 677 8.14 1.75 15.27
C VAL A 677 9.18 1.38 14.21
N TRP A 678 9.85 2.39 13.65
CA TRP A 678 10.75 2.23 12.50
C TRP A 678 12.23 2.14 12.87
N THR A 679 12.66 2.77 13.96
CA THR A 679 14.07 2.81 14.37
C THR A 679 14.22 2.68 15.88
N PRO A 680 15.29 2.03 16.39
CA PRO A 680 15.55 1.92 17.82
C PRO A 680 16.07 3.23 18.45
N VAL A 681 16.22 4.30 17.66
CA VAL A 681 16.79 5.57 18.12
C VAL A 681 15.78 6.30 19.01
N ARG A 682 16.24 6.82 20.16
CA ARG A 682 15.40 7.62 21.05
C ARG A 682 14.98 8.91 20.34
N ALA A 683 13.68 9.12 20.21
CA ALA A 683 13.14 10.35 19.66
C ALA A 683 13.31 11.53 20.61
N SER A 684 13.68 12.69 20.06
CA SER A 684 13.56 13.95 20.78
C SER A 684 12.09 14.36 20.95
N ARG A 685 11.79 15.10 22.03
CA ARG A 685 10.48 15.73 22.22
C ARG A 685 10.26 16.77 21.12
N GLN A 686 9.14 16.66 20.41
CA GLN A 686 8.71 17.64 19.42
C GLN A 686 8.14 18.88 20.13
N ARG A 687 8.29 20.08 19.57
CA ARG A 687 7.56 21.25 20.10
C ARG A 687 6.18 21.36 19.43
N PHE A 688 5.18 21.79 20.18
CA PHE A 688 3.79 21.82 19.71
C PHE A 688 3.50 22.96 18.73
N ALA A 689 4.07 24.14 18.98
CA ALA A 689 3.66 25.38 18.31
C ALA A 689 3.58 25.30 16.78
N PRO A 690 4.56 24.76 16.04
CA PRO A 690 4.49 24.71 14.56
C PRO A 690 3.32 23.86 14.04
N TYR A 691 2.98 22.77 14.74
CA TYR A 691 1.87 21.90 14.34
C TYR A 691 0.52 22.52 14.68
N LEU A 692 0.42 23.20 15.83
CA LEU A 692 -0.79 23.95 16.19
C LEU A 692 -1.08 25.06 15.18
N VAL A 693 -0.06 25.84 14.79
CA VAL A 693 -0.20 26.86 13.73
C VAL A 693 -0.65 26.24 12.41
N SER A 694 -0.10 25.08 12.04
CA SER A 694 -0.48 24.36 10.82
C SER A 694 -1.90 23.79 10.90
N ALA A 695 -2.39 23.46 12.10
CA ALA A 695 -3.73 22.93 12.34
C ALA A 695 -4.82 24.00 12.29
N LEU A 696 -4.47 25.29 12.42
CA LEU A 696 -5.45 26.38 12.41
C LEU A 696 -6.25 26.43 11.10
N VAL A 697 -5.59 26.35 9.95
CA VAL A 697 -6.27 26.43 8.64
C VAL A 697 -7.27 25.30 8.43
N PRO A 698 -6.89 24.00 8.48
CA PRO A 698 -7.85 22.92 8.31
C PRO A 698 -8.89 22.90 9.45
N GLY A 699 -8.54 23.31 10.66
CA GLY A 699 -9.46 23.40 11.79
C GLY A 699 -10.54 24.45 11.58
N LEU A 700 -10.17 25.65 11.12
CA LEU A 700 -11.09 26.73 10.78
C LEU A 700 -11.99 26.37 9.60
N LEU A 701 -11.48 25.64 8.60
CA LEU A 701 -12.29 25.14 7.48
C LEU A 701 -13.27 24.05 7.94
N ALA A 702 -12.85 23.14 8.81
CA ALA A 702 -13.70 22.08 9.35
C ALA A 702 -14.82 22.61 10.27
N THR A 703 -14.57 23.69 11.01
CA THR A 703 -15.55 24.32 11.90
C THR A 703 -16.38 25.39 11.21
N GLY A 704 -15.81 26.16 10.28
CA GLY A 704 -16.48 27.23 9.55
C GLY A 704 -17.68 26.76 8.72
N GLY A 705 -17.69 25.50 8.29
CA GLY A 705 -18.86 24.87 7.65
C GLY A 705 -20.11 24.79 8.54
N LEU A 706 -19.99 24.98 9.86
CA LEU A 706 -21.14 24.98 10.79
C LEU A 706 -21.93 26.29 10.79
N GLY A 707 -21.35 27.39 10.30
CA GLY A 707 -22.00 28.71 10.31
C GLY A 707 -22.91 28.98 9.11
N ALA A 708 -22.74 28.23 8.03
CA ALA A 708 -23.69 28.25 6.92
C ALA A 708 -24.86 27.33 7.30
N GLY A 709 -25.91 27.92 7.87
CA GLY A 709 -27.19 27.21 7.99
C GLY A 709 -27.58 26.60 6.64
N PRO A 710 -28.40 25.53 6.61
CA PRO A 710 -28.87 24.94 5.36
C PRO A 710 -29.34 26.08 4.46
N PRO A 711 -28.95 26.10 3.17
CA PRO A 711 -29.33 27.19 2.27
C PRO A 711 -30.83 27.37 2.45
N LYS A 712 -31.22 28.49 3.04
CA LYS A 712 -32.60 28.85 3.26
C LYS A 712 -33.21 28.74 1.88
N GLU A 713 -34.10 27.76 1.66
CA GLU A 713 -34.70 27.49 0.35
C GLU A 713 -34.98 28.85 -0.26
N ILE A 714 -34.25 29.17 -1.34
CA ILE A 714 -34.44 30.44 -2.01
C ILE A 714 -35.85 30.32 -2.54
N GLY A 715 -36.79 30.90 -1.79
CA GLY A 715 -38.20 30.86 -2.09
C GLY A 715 -38.34 31.20 -3.57
N SER A 716 -39.01 30.32 -4.29
CA SER A 716 -39.33 30.43 -5.69
C SER A 716 -39.70 31.89 -6.00
N GLY A 717 -38.72 32.63 -6.52
CA GLY A 717 -38.93 33.99 -6.96
C GLY A 717 -40.05 33.98 -8.02
N PRO A 718 -40.81 35.08 -8.16
CA PRO A 718 -41.89 35.15 -9.15
C PRO A 718 -41.32 34.74 -10.51
N ALA A 719 -41.95 33.73 -11.12
CA ALA A 719 -41.55 33.16 -12.40
C ALA A 719 -41.49 34.26 -13.46
N GLY A 720 -40.31 34.81 -13.70
CA GLY A 720 -40.02 35.53 -14.93
C GLY A 720 -40.14 34.58 -16.12
N PRO A 721 -40.51 35.06 -17.31
CA PRO A 721 -40.67 34.22 -18.49
C PRO A 721 -39.35 33.49 -18.77
N LEU A 722 -39.39 32.16 -18.64
CA LEU A 722 -38.29 31.27 -18.98
C LEU A 722 -37.93 31.47 -20.47
N PRO A 723 -36.64 31.66 -20.81
CA PRO A 723 -36.22 31.51 -22.19
C PRO A 723 -36.52 30.08 -22.66
N THR A 724 -37.00 29.95 -23.88
CA THR A 724 -37.37 28.68 -24.53
C THR A 724 -36.22 27.69 -24.41
N ALA A 725 -36.39 26.68 -23.54
CA ALA A 725 -35.39 25.66 -23.29
C ALA A 725 -35.14 24.87 -24.58
N THR A 726 -33.89 24.86 -25.05
CA THR A 726 -33.43 23.92 -26.07
C THR A 726 -33.27 22.57 -25.39
N THR A 727 -34.18 21.64 -25.68
CA THR A 727 -34.22 20.29 -25.12
C THR A 727 -32.92 19.56 -25.44
N THR A 728 -32.02 19.47 -24.46
CA THR A 728 -30.82 18.66 -24.58
C THR A 728 -31.16 17.30 -23.98
N ALA A 729 -31.49 16.33 -24.84
CA ALA A 729 -31.74 14.95 -24.43
C ALA A 729 -30.42 14.35 -23.88
N VAL A 730 -30.35 14.18 -22.56
CA VAL A 730 -29.30 13.41 -21.90
C VAL A 730 -29.69 11.94 -22.03
N GLY A 731 -28.84 11.15 -22.67
CA GLY A 731 -29.08 9.72 -22.90
C GLY A 731 -29.18 8.94 -21.59
N ALA A 732 -30.38 8.46 -21.29
CA ALA A 732 -30.59 7.39 -20.33
C ALA A 732 -29.86 6.13 -20.85
N ALA A 733 -29.11 5.48 -19.97
CA ALA A 733 -28.49 4.19 -20.28
C ALA A 733 -29.60 3.19 -20.63
N VAL A 734 -29.60 2.72 -21.88
CA VAL A 734 -30.47 1.64 -22.35
C VAL A 734 -30.05 0.37 -21.62
N VAL A 735 -30.82 -0.03 -20.60
CA VAL A 735 -30.77 -1.38 -20.07
C VAL A 735 -31.45 -2.26 -21.10
N THR A 736 -30.68 -2.94 -21.95
CA THR A 736 -31.22 -4.03 -22.78
C THR A 736 -31.64 -5.16 -21.84
N ALA A 737 -32.94 -5.23 -21.54
CA ALA A 737 -33.55 -6.36 -20.87
C ALA A 737 -33.35 -7.62 -21.73
N THR A 738 -32.59 -8.58 -21.22
CA THR A 738 -32.47 -9.91 -21.81
C THR A 738 -33.87 -10.54 -21.89
N ALA A 739 -34.24 -11.10 -23.04
CA ALA A 739 -35.52 -11.79 -23.22
C ALA A 739 -35.77 -12.82 -22.09
N PRO A 740 -37.00 -12.95 -21.58
CA PRO A 740 -37.28 -13.80 -20.43
C PRO A 740 -36.99 -15.28 -20.76
N GLN A 741 -36.01 -15.86 -20.07
CA GLN A 741 -35.88 -17.31 -19.95
C GLN A 741 -37.05 -17.87 -19.14
N ALA A 742 -37.50 -19.07 -19.51
CA ALA A 742 -38.73 -19.70 -19.06
C ALA A 742 -38.89 -19.77 -17.53
N THR A 743 -40.13 -19.57 -17.11
CA THR A 743 -40.72 -19.34 -15.78
C THR A 743 -40.39 -20.32 -14.65
N ALA A 744 -39.66 -21.42 -14.88
CA ALA A 744 -39.49 -22.47 -13.86
C ALA A 744 -38.39 -22.18 -12.81
N GLU A 745 -37.44 -21.28 -13.09
CA GLU A 745 -36.24 -21.09 -12.24
C GLU A 745 -36.34 -19.89 -11.27
N ARG A 746 -37.42 -19.09 -11.32
CA ARG A 746 -37.55 -17.83 -10.56
C ARG A 746 -38.26 -17.92 -9.20
N THR A 747 -38.97 -19.01 -8.90
CA THR A 747 -39.76 -19.13 -7.66
C THR A 747 -38.94 -19.12 -6.36
N GLY A 748 -37.63 -19.32 -6.43
CA GLY A 748 -36.73 -19.28 -5.26
C GLY A 748 -36.12 -17.92 -4.91
N LEU A 749 -36.35 -16.87 -5.73
CA LEU A 749 -35.73 -15.54 -5.59
C LEU A 749 -36.72 -14.42 -5.20
N VAL A 750 -38.01 -14.74 -5.10
CA VAL A 750 -39.06 -13.77 -4.80
C VAL A 750 -39.21 -13.64 -3.29
N ASP A 751 -38.84 -12.47 -2.75
CA ASP A 751 -39.02 -12.12 -1.34
C ASP A 751 -40.52 -11.95 -1.04
N ASP A 752 -41.05 -12.81 -0.18
CA ASP A 752 -42.47 -12.96 0.15
C ASP A 752 -42.95 -12.05 1.30
N ARG A 753 -42.07 -11.16 1.80
CA ARG A 753 -42.44 -10.23 2.86
C ARG A 753 -43.66 -9.38 2.46
N PRO A 754 -44.51 -8.97 3.43
CA PRO A 754 -45.66 -8.12 3.16
C PRO A 754 -45.28 -6.81 2.45
N TRP A 755 -46.10 -6.37 1.51
CA TRP A 755 -45.95 -5.09 0.81
C TRP A 755 -46.80 -4.06 1.54
N ALA A 756 -46.18 -3.04 2.13
CA ALA A 756 -46.86 -2.04 2.96
C ALA A 756 -47.80 -2.67 4.02
N GLY A 757 -47.39 -3.81 4.61
CA GLY A 757 -48.17 -4.54 5.62
C GLY A 757 -49.22 -5.52 5.06
N GLN A 758 -49.37 -5.63 3.74
CA GLN A 758 -50.30 -6.57 3.09
C GLN A 758 -49.57 -7.81 2.57
N GLU A 759 -50.09 -9.01 2.82
CA GLU A 759 -49.56 -10.24 2.24
C GLU A 759 -49.89 -10.33 0.75
N LEU A 760 -48.97 -10.88 -0.04
CA LEU A 760 -49.22 -11.20 -1.44
C LEU A 760 -50.33 -12.26 -1.56
N PRO A 761 -51.14 -12.27 -2.65
CA PRO A 761 -51.16 -11.29 -3.73
C PRO A 761 -51.71 -9.93 -3.30
N VAL A 762 -51.16 -8.84 -3.85
CA VAL A 762 -51.61 -7.46 -3.57
C VAL A 762 -52.07 -6.75 -4.83
N ASP A 763 -53.11 -5.94 -4.69
CA ASP A 763 -53.60 -5.00 -5.68
C ASP A 763 -53.00 -3.62 -5.39
N LEU A 764 -52.29 -3.06 -6.39
CA LEU A 764 -51.69 -1.73 -6.38
C LEU A 764 -52.57 -0.78 -7.22
N ARG A 765 -53.01 0.31 -6.60
CA ARG A 765 -53.84 1.33 -7.25
C ARG A 765 -53.13 2.68 -7.18
N VAL A 766 -53.03 3.38 -8.30
CA VAL A 766 -52.43 4.72 -8.29
C VAL A 766 -53.43 5.70 -7.66
N GLN A 767 -53.09 6.29 -6.52
CA GLN A 767 -53.92 7.31 -5.87
C GLN A 767 -53.69 8.69 -6.49
N ALA A 768 -52.42 9.02 -6.73
CA ALA A 768 -52.00 10.30 -7.29
C ALA A 768 -50.68 10.12 -8.04
N TYR A 769 -50.42 10.99 -9.02
CA TYR A 769 -49.10 11.10 -9.64
C TYR A 769 -48.55 12.51 -9.44
N ARG A 770 -47.26 12.60 -9.13
CA ARG A 770 -46.58 13.86 -8.79
C ARG A 770 -45.89 14.48 -9.99
N LYS A 771 -45.37 13.64 -10.88
CA LYS A 771 -44.53 14.05 -12.01
C LYS A 771 -44.83 13.17 -13.22
N LEU A 772 -45.04 13.79 -14.38
CA LEU A 772 -45.25 13.11 -15.66
C LEU A 772 -44.49 13.88 -16.74
N GLU A 773 -43.27 13.46 -17.04
CA GLU A 773 -42.40 14.09 -18.04
C GLU A 773 -42.39 13.24 -19.31
N GLN A 774 -42.74 13.87 -20.42
CA GLN A 774 -42.71 13.24 -21.73
C GLN A 774 -41.46 13.68 -22.49
N HIS A 775 -40.73 12.71 -23.01
CA HIS A 775 -39.67 12.89 -23.97
C HIS A 775 -40.20 12.42 -25.34
N GLY A 776 -40.19 13.30 -26.34
CA GLY A 776 -40.74 13.05 -27.68
C GLY A 776 -42.08 13.75 -27.95
N ASP A 777 -42.43 13.90 -29.22
CA ASP A 777 -43.50 14.81 -29.70
C ASP A 777 -44.88 14.16 -29.89
N ASP A 778 -45.15 12.99 -29.29
CA ASP A 778 -46.45 12.30 -29.43
C ASP A 778 -47.43 12.67 -28.29
N PRO A 779 -48.27 13.72 -28.42
CA PRO A 779 -49.15 14.17 -27.34
C PRO A 779 -50.17 13.13 -26.90
N GLU A 780 -50.43 12.11 -27.72
CA GLU A 780 -51.38 11.04 -27.40
C GLU A 780 -50.87 10.19 -26.22
N TRP A 781 -49.55 10.01 -26.10
CA TRP A 781 -48.92 9.15 -25.09
C TRP A 781 -49.21 9.57 -23.67
N ARG A 782 -49.09 10.87 -23.38
CA ARG A 782 -49.36 11.40 -22.05
C ARG A 782 -50.80 11.14 -21.62
N SER A 783 -51.75 11.25 -22.57
CA SER A 783 -53.17 11.01 -22.32
C SER A 783 -53.50 9.52 -22.14
N VAL A 784 -52.81 8.65 -22.89
CA VAL A 784 -52.93 7.21 -22.79
C VAL A 784 -52.42 6.73 -21.43
N ALA A 785 -51.24 7.19 -21.03
CA ALA A 785 -50.63 6.85 -19.76
C ALA A 785 -51.41 7.35 -18.55
N ALA A 786 -51.80 8.63 -18.54
CA ALA A 786 -52.62 9.18 -17.47
C ALA A 786 -53.93 8.41 -17.28
N GLY A 787 -54.52 7.96 -18.40
CA GLY A 787 -55.72 7.13 -18.37
C GLY A 787 -55.51 5.71 -17.87
N TRP A 788 -54.34 5.12 -18.09
CA TRP A 788 -53.97 3.80 -17.59
C TRP A 788 -53.73 3.82 -16.08
N LEU A 789 -52.99 4.84 -15.63
CA LEU A 789 -52.67 5.04 -14.22
C LEU A 789 -53.93 5.29 -13.39
N GLY A 790 -54.87 6.09 -13.90
CA GLY A 790 -56.08 6.43 -13.15
C GLY A 790 -57.18 5.37 -13.15
N ALA A 791 -57.08 4.30 -13.96
CA ALA A 791 -58.20 3.38 -14.18
C ALA A 791 -57.93 1.91 -13.86
N GLY A 792 -56.68 1.46 -13.83
CA GLY A 792 -56.38 0.03 -13.67
C GLY A 792 -55.82 -0.36 -12.31
N VAL A 793 -55.92 -1.66 -12.02
CA VAL A 793 -55.40 -2.30 -10.81
C VAL A 793 -54.25 -3.21 -11.21
N TRP A 794 -53.05 -2.92 -10.71
CA TRP A 794 -51.90 -3.79 -10.89
C TRP A 794 -51.92 -4.88 -9.83
N ARG A 795 -51.80 -6.13 -10.21
CA ARG A 795 -51.79 -7.27 -9.29
C ARG A 795 -50.41 -7.90 -9.25
N ALA A 796 -49.78 -7.86 -8.08
CA ALA A 796 -48.52 -8.54 -7.83
C ALA A 796 -48.81 -9.92 -7.20
N GLU A 797 -48.43 -10.98 -7.90
CA GLU A 797 -48.62 -12.37 -7.50
C GLU A 797 -47.42 -12.91 -6.72
N ARG A 798 -47.64 -13.91 -5.85
CA ARG A 798 -46.59 -14.54 -5.02
C ARG A 798 -45.45 -15.16 -5.83
N ASP A 799 -45.72 -15.58 -7.06
CA ASP A 799 -44.76 -16.23 -7.96
C ASP A 799 -43.89 -15.22 -8.74
N GLY A 800 -44.00 -13.92 -8.42
CA GLY A 800 -43.24 -12.86 -9.07
C GLY A 800 -43.89 -12.33 -10.35
N ARG A 801 -45.11 -12.78 -10.69
CA ARG A 801 -45.86 -12.24 -11.84
C ARG A 801 -46.51 -10.91 -11.48
N LEU A 802 -46.50 -9.99 -12.44
CA LEU A 802 -47.20 -8.72 -12.37
C LEU A 802 -48.26 -8.69 -13.47
N ALA A 803 -49.53 -8.72 -13.08
CA ALA A 803 -50.65 -8.60 -13.99
C ALA A 803 -51.28 -7.21 -13.89
N PHE A 804 -51.98 -6.78 -14.93
CA PHE A 804 -52.76 -5.55 -14.91
C PHE A 804 -54.21 -5.91 -15.24
N SER A 805 -55.11 -5.60 -14.31
CA SER A 805 -56.53 -5.94 -14.38
C SER A 805 -57.41 -4.69 -14.43
N ASP A 806 -58.61 -4.85 -14.98
CA ASP A 806 -59.63 -3.79 -15.17
C ASP A 806 -59.37 -2.79 -16.32
N LEU A 807 -59.09 -3.33 -17.52
CA LEU A 807 -58.96 -2.56 -18.76
C LEU A 807 -60.26 -2.30 -19.50
N ALA A 808 -61.41 -2.57 -18.87
CA ALA A 808 -62.70 -2.81 -19.54
C ALA A 808 -63.26 -1.66 -20.41
N ARG A 809 -62.51 -0.58 -20.68
CA ARG A 809 -62.97 0.59 -21.45
C ARG A 809 -61.96 1.18 -22.45
N ARG A 810 -60.85 0.52 -22.80
CA ARG A 810 -59.91 1.07 -23.81
C ARG A 810 -59.57 0.07 -24.93
N PRO A 811 -60.24 0.13 -26.09
CA PRO A 811 -59.87 -0.68 -27.25
C PRO A 811 -58.46 -0.29 -27.73
N GLY A 812 -57.59 -1.29 -27.95
CA GLY A 812 -56.27 -1.10 -28.56
C GLY A 812 -55.07 -1.15 -27.59
N LEU A 813 -55.25 -1.50 -26.32
CA LEU A 813 -54.13 -1.79 -25.40
C LEU A 813 -54.31 -3.15 -24.74
N ARG A 814 -53.26 -3.98 -24.76
CA ARG A 814 -53.24 -5.32 -24.18
C ARG A 814 -51.98 -5.46 -23.32
N PRO A 815 -52.08 -5.36 -21.99
CA PRO A 815 -50.97 -5.70 -21.12
C PRO A 815 -50.73 -7.20 -21.25
N ALA A 816 -49.47 -7.55 -21.44
CA ALA A 816 -49.01 -8.91 -21.27
C ALA A 816 -48.59 -9.12 -19.81
N GLU A 817 -48.30 -10.37 -19.43
CA GLU A 817 -47.82 -10.67 -18.08
C GLU A 817 -46.41 -10.09 -17.89
N GLY A 818 -46.26 -9.27 -16.85
CA GLY A 818 -44.99 -8.71 -16.40
C GLY A 818 -44.37 -9.52 -15.26
N ALA A 819 -43.26 -9.01 -14.74
CA ALA A 819 -42.59 -9.58 -13.59
C ALA A 819 -42.14 -8.51 -12.60
N TRP A 820 -41.91 -8.91 -11.36
CA TRP A 820 -41.37 -8.06 -10.31
C TRP A 820 -40.31 -8.79 -9.48
N LEU A 821 -39.41 -8.03 -8.86
CA LEU A 821 -38.37 -8.51 -7.96
C LEU A 821 -38.18 -7.53 -6.79
N ARG A 822 -38.23 -8.03 -5.56
CA ARG A 822 -38.03 -7.22 -4.36
C ARG A 822 -36.62 -7.36 -3.80
N THR A 823 -36.00 -6.23 -3.44
CA THR A 823 -34.72 -6.14 -2.73
C THR A 823 -34.86 -5.15 -1.58
N GLY A 824 -34.93 -5.66 -0.35
CA GLY A 824 -35.19 -4.79 0.82
C GLY A 824 -36.59 -4.21 0.77
N ASP A 825 -36.70 -2.87 0.77
CA ASP A 825 -37.96 -2.15 0.68
C ASP A 825 -38.23 -1.60 -0.73
N THR A 826 -37.39 -1.95 -1.70
CA THR A 826 -37.55 -1.56 -3.11
C THR A 826 -37.99 -2.75 -3.95
N VAL A 827 -39.04 -2.57 -4.76
CA VAL A 827 -39.50 -3.54 -5.75
C VAL A 827 -39.18 -3.02 -7.15
N THR A 828 -38.39 -3.76 -7.93
CA THR A 828 -38.20 -3.47 -9.36
C THR A 828 -39.21 -4.27 -10.18
N PHE A 829 -39.80 -3.67 -11.21
CA PHE A 829 -40.78 -4.35 -12.05
C PHE A 829 -40.65 -4.01 -13.55
N TRP A 830 -41.19 -4.91 -14.37
CA TRP A 830 -41.20 -4.82 -15.84
C TRP A 830 -42.55 -5.33 -16.35
N LEU A 831 -43.27 -4.54 -17.14
CA LEU A 831 -44.57 -4.90 -17.70
C LEU A 831 -44.64 -4.58 -19.21
N PRO A 832 -44.70 -5.59 -20.09
CA PRO A 832 -44.93 -5.39 -21.51
C PRO A 832 -46.39 -4.99 -21.78
N VAL A 833 -46.58 -4.00 -22.65
CA VAL A 833 -47.90 -3.53 -23.09
C VAL A 833 -47.94 -3.47 -24.61
N GLU A 834 -48.83 -4.23 -25.23
CA GLU A 834 -49.07 -4.16 -26.66
C GLU A 834 -50.11 -3.07 -26.95
N ARG A 835 -49.86 -2.24 -27.95
CA ARG A 835 -50.76 -1.21 -28.45
C ARG A 835 -51.10 -1.47 -29.91
N ASP A 836 -52.37 -1.62 -30.22
CA ASP A 836 -52.84 -1.63 -31.61
C ASP A 836 -53.10 -0.18 -32.03
N ALA A 837 -52.20 0.40 -32.84
CA ALA A 837 -52.34 1.75 -33.38
C ALA A 837 -52.25 1.70 -34.91
N ALA A 838 -53.27 2.23 -35.59
CA ALA A 838 -53.30 2.32 -37.06
C ALA A 838 -53.06 0.98 -37.81
N GLY A 839 -53.43 -0.16 -37.20
CA GLY A 839 -53.24 -1.49 -37.81
C GLY A 839 -51.88 -2.14 -37.55
N GLU A 840 -51.01 -1.50 -36.77
CA GLU A 840 -49.73 -2.04 -36.33
C GLU A 840 -49.75 -2.29 -34.81
N THR A 841 -49.30 -3.47 -34.37
CA THR A 841 -49.16 -3.79 -32.94
C THR A 841 -47.77 -3.37 -32.48
N MET A 842 -47.73 -2.34 -31.64
CA MET A 842 -46.51 -1.79 -31.05
C MET A 842 -46.32 -2.34 -29.63
N THR A 843 -45.21 -3.02 -29.36
CA THR A 843 -44.86 -3.43 -28.00
C THR A 843 -44.16 -2.30 -27.25
N MET A 844 -44.72 -1.94 -26.11
CA MET A 844 -44.16 -1.00 -25.15
C MET A 844 -43.70 -1.77 -23.93
N GLU A 845 -42.77 -1.18 -23.18
CA GLU A 845 -42.30 -1.73 -21.92
C GLU A 845 -42.39 -0.66 -20.83
N ILE A 846 -42.96 -1.05 -19.70
CA ILE A 846 -43.04 -0.25 -18.49
C ILE A 846 -42.04 -0.83 -17.50
N ASN A 847 -41.02 -0.06 -17.14
CA ASN A 847 -39.98 -0.48 -16.21
C ASN A 847 -39.91 0.51 -15.06
N GLY A 848 -39.80 0.04 -13.82
CA GLY A 848 -39.79 0.96 -12.69
C GLY A 848 -39.40 0.34 -11.36
N THR A 849 -39.42 1.18 -10.33
CA THR A 849 -39.20 0.82 -8.94
C THR A 849 -40.34 1.30 -8.06
N ILE A 850 -40.73 0.51 -7.07
CA ILE A 850 -41.68 0.87 -6.01
C ILE A 850 -40.92 0.88 -4.69
N ASP A 851 -40.85 2.03 -4.03
CA ASP A 851 -40.31 2.19 -2.68
C ASP A 851 -41.42 1.99 -1.65
N LEU A 852 -41.22 1.02 -0.74
CA LEU A 852 -42.12 0.64 0.33
C LEU A 852 -41.63 1.13 1.72
N SER A 853 -40.51 1.86 1.78
CA SER A 853 -39.87 2.26 3.04
C SER A 853 -40.58 3.41 3.75
N GLY A 854 -41.26 4.28 2.99
CA GLY A 854 -42.17 5.28 3.51
C GLY A 854 -43.53 4.64 3.82
N GLY A 855 -44.27 5.14 4.82
CA GLY A 855 -45.62 4.65 5.12
C GLY A 855 -46.63 4.76 3.96
N GLN A 856 -46.22 5.30 2.81
CA GLN A 856 -46.92 5.24 1.52
C GLN A 856 -45.97 4.66 0.47
N ALA A 857 -46.47 3.75 -0.36
CA ALA A 857 -45.72 3.18 -1.47
C ALA A 857 -45.57 4.21 -2.61
N VAL A 858 -44.35 4.45 -3.08
CA VAL A 858 -44.06 5.40 -4.17
C VAL A 858 -43.46 4.66 -5.35
N MET A 859 -44.04 4.81 -6.52
CA MET A 859 -43.63 4.19 -7.77
C MET A 859 -42.97 5.22 -8.70
N ASP A 860 -41.74 4.95 -9.11
CA ASP A 860 -41.05 5.63 -10.20
C ASP A 860 -40.99 4.70 -11.41
N ALA A 861 -41.58 5.10 -12.54
CA ALA A 861 -41.72 4.26 -13.72
C ALA A 861 -41.35 5.01 -15.00
N LEU A 862 -40.69 4.30 -15.91
CA LEU A 862 -40.38 4.72 -17.26
C LEU A 862 -41.20 3.87 -18.25
N TRP A 863 -42.03 4.53 -19.05
CA TRP A 863 -42.69 3.94 -20.21
C TRP A 863 -41.88 4.25 -21.44
N ALA A 864 -41.50 3.21 -22.18
CA ALA A 864 -40.78 3.38 -23.44
C ALA A 864 -41.25 2.37 -24.49
N ARG A 865 -41.10 2.73 -25.77
CA ARG A 865 -41.19 1.75 -26.86
C ARG A 865 -40.14 0.66 -26.65
N LYS A 866 -40.52 -0.62 -26.77
CA LYS A 866 -39.55 -1.71 -26.80
C LYS A 866 -38.73 -1.56 -28.09
N LEU A 867 -37.44 -1.32 -27.94
CA LEU A 867 -36.53 -1.20 -29.09
C LEU A 867 -36.21 -2.61 -29.59
N ASP A 868 -36.50 -2.91 -30.85
CA ASP A 868 -36.22 -4.21 -31.48
C ASP A 868 -34.72 -4.39 -31.83
N GLY A 869 -33.83 -3.61 -31.21
CA GLY A 869 -32.39 -3.64 -31.43
C GLY A 869 -31.90 -2.93 -32.70
N SER A 870 -32.81 -2.30 -33.47
CA SER A 870 -32.48 -1.50 -34.65
C SER A 870 -31.97 -0.10 -34.24
N ALA A 871 -30.77 0.25 -34.70
CA ALA A 871 -30.15 1.56 -34.41
C ALA A 871 -30.88 2.74 -35.09
N ALA A 872 -31.76 2.48 -36.07
CA ALA A 872 -32.54 3.50 -36.75
C ALA A 872 -33.63 4.10 -35.85
N ASP A 873 -34.06 3.38 -34.81
CA ASP A 873 -35.17 3.79 -33.94
C ASP A 873 -34.75 4.72 -32.77
N LEU A 874 -33.45 4.97 -32.59
CA LEU A 874 -32.93 5.83 -31.51
C LEU A 874 -33.21 7.33 -31.73
N GLY A 875 -33.50 7.75 -32.96
CA GLY A 875 -33.74 9.15 -33.31
C GLY A 875 -35.12 9.69 -32.91
N SER A 876 -36.07 8.82 -32.57
CA SER A 876 -37.45 9.16 -32.22
C SER A 876 -37.91 8.43 -30.96
N PHE A 877 -37.05 8.38 -29.93
CA PHE A 877 -37.37 7.73 -28.67
C PHE A 877 -38.45 8.52 -27.93
N THR A 878 -39.68 8.00 -27.96
CA THR A 878 -40.77 8.52 -27.13
C THR A 878 -40.76 7.75 -25.81
N ALA A 879 -40.56 8.47 -24.72
CA ALA A 879 -40.62 7.90 -23.37
C ALA A 879 -41.34 8.82 -22.41
N LEU A 880 -41.89 8.23 -21.37
CA LEU A 880 -42.67 8.93 -20.37
C LEU A 880 -42.21 8.49 -18.98
N GLU A 881 -41.66 9.44 -18.22
CA GLU A 881 -41.22 9.25 -16.85
C GLU A 881 -42.34 9.67 -15.89
N LEU A 882 -42.64 8.81 -14.92
CA LEU A 882 -43.75 8.96 -13.98
C LEU A 882 -43.28 8.71 -12.55
N THR A 883 -43.69 9.58 -11.63
CA THR A 883 -43.69 9.30 -10.18
C THR A 883 -45.12 9.28 -9.65
N ALA A 884 -45.53 8.17 -9.03
CA ALA A 884 -46.89 7.91 -8.54
C ALA A 884 -46.92 7.41 -7.09
N VAL A 885 -47.97 7.75 -6.35
CA VAL A 885 -48.26 7.21 -5.02
C VAL A 885 -49.26 6.07 -5.18
N LEU A 886 -48.93 4.91 -4.61
CA LEU A 886 -49.72 3.70 -4.69
C LEU A 886 -50.48 3.45 -3.39
N ASP A 887 -51.74 3.06 -3.53
CA ASP A 887 -52.49 2.31 -2.53
C ASP A 887 -52.17 0.83 -2.68
N VAL A 888 -51.88 0.15 -1.58
CA VAL A 888 -51.57 -1.27 -1.57
C VAL A 888 -52.61 -1.98 -0.73
N SER A 889 -53.43 -2.81 -1.38
CA SER A 889 -54.50 -3.57 -0.75
C SER A 889 -54.32 -5.06 -0.99
N THR A 890 -54.79 -5.91 -0.08
CA THR A 890 -54.85 -7.36 -0.33
C THR A 890 -55.70 -7.62 -1.57
N ALA A 891 -55.19 -8.41 -2.51
CA ALA A 891 -55.99 -8.84 -3.65
C ALA A 891 -57.09 -9.82 -3.16
N PRO A 892 -58.30 -9.75 -3.72
CA PRO A 892 -59.43 -10.61 -3.35
C PRO A 892 -59.23 -12.10 -3.67
#